data_AF-A0A2N3VNV2-F1
#
_entry.id   AF-A0A2N3VNV2-F1
#
_cell.length_a   1.000
_cell.length_b   1.000
_cell.length_c   1.000
_cell.angle_alpha   90.00
_cell.angle_beta   90.00
_cell.angle_gamma   90.00
#
_symmetry.space_group_name_H-M   'P 1'
#
loop_
_entity.id
_entity.type
_entity.pdbx_description
1 polymer ?
#
loop_
_entity_poly.entity_id
_entity_poly.type
_entity_poly.pdbx_seq_one_letter_code
_entity_poly.pdbx_strand_id
1 'polypeptide(L)'
;MRMLHRAEPLARLRSPAMHSQEPRPQGEFPEKRRGGQAACHRVGPAYSGGLQPHGERARTSGRGVNGGEAGRRSTGAGRRFLVSVGVSRYDSPHLPDLPGAGSDAERMAGLLAGFGYERVLSELGTSPTVEQLTSGVVRWTKEARLGPDDVLVVYYAGHGFADESRLYLFASDSEPGRARTSLTADDLAATIAVSGVGSTLTVLDVCTAEAGHSAAAGWAAPHIHPRPQVSEYHLVTFNRDSADDAASLVDAWTYALTHSYAGPRQRHLPIADVLQGIHRHLGERATRAFYIGHRTEETEVFFPNPRYAPDLPPDTLDPVGVARLRHEHRDHFEPRSRGVAHAAEQGDFFVGRTNALARIASWVRAEPGVAVPPLAVTGAPGSGKSALLGRFLALTDPDNPARMNTEPQTLPPPGLAVVPLSGRGINGPRSLIADLASALGLPPGSGPGAVLAALSGRTDPVVIVLDGLDEITPFAYDEGLAHFVRSLGGIPAVRLLVATRASQLGSLGPDVEVLDLDSPEYRDEDALRQVAQRLARDPGQASAILGDLERDITRRVDRSFLMVHLLAAGALTADELVANGDNLTSLFRDLIQPLGPDEARSERLLSPLAYAQGAGLPIGLWAPLVEALTGEVCTPEELRRFHDRAGSLVVDSTRPDGTTVHRLFHVTLAEFLRASADEREQQRRMARGLARLAPRTTDGRSDWAAADPYILEHLATHAAAGRILGEVVRDSAYLSHAAPEPLLRALADSGAIDAGLAAPEAEESRVPAEEDVGADVDAIMTTDEDLAADVDAAEETGLDDFDRATAAERAILQVLSERTCVLVVATEWSSGRGGLSTFNRHLCVAMAAAGAQVFCVVLDADASEVTDAKDKGVTLLTHPGAPGAPDYGRLTRRPALPYGTQPDLVIGHARVTGPAAAHLKEDFFPHARRLHFVHMAPDEIEWHKLGDGVDRSRLAEERTEIERELGLTAHRVVAVGPALKRRFTNELWDAGVPEPLRLDPGFDAPASTGPAARGVPNVFARRRPPPDGLHKVLFVGRTEDVRLKGVDLAARACGIVHELRSRTAGEPIELFARGAPPEKADEQQQLIRDWSGCPGLRVVVRPYSADPRKLESDMLRAGLVVMPSRSEAFGLVGQEAILRGVPVLVSDQSGLAQLLREELRSEADHLIVPVTGDFAEDTRVWAARIEKCLSARDEEFERMHSVRDRLAASVTWAAAARLVLAEAPSRQR
;
A
#
# COMPACT_ATOMS: atom_id res chain seq x y z
N MET A 1 -41.55 -22.65 -40.09
CA MET A 1 -40.67 -23.84 -40.07
C MET A 1 -39.93 -23.92 -41.40
N ARG A 2 -38.59 -23.76 -41.38
CA ARG A 2 -37.60 -23.93 -42.48
C ARG A 2 -37.93 -23.45 -43.92
N MET A 3 -37.12 -22.52 -44.41
CA MET A 3 -36.45 -22.66 -45.72
C MET A 3 -35.01 -22.12 -45.62
N LEU A 4 -34.12 -22.57 -46.52
CA LEU A 4 -32.68 -22.26 -46.58
C LEU A 4 -32.19 -22.54 -48.01
N HIS A 5 -31.22 -21.79 -48.54
CA HIS A 5 -30.57 -22.15 -49.81
C HIS A 5 -29.10 -21.68 -49.92
N ARG A 6 -28.37 -22.31 -50.84
CA ARG A 6 -26.95 -22.09 -51.23
C ARG A 6 -26.83 -20.89 -52.21
N ALA A 7 -25.68 -20.47 -52.78
CA ALA A 7 -24.39 -21.15 -53.00
C ALA A 7 -23.21 -20.19 -53.35
N GLU A 8 -22.02 -20.79 -53.48
CA GLU A 8 -20.77 -20.33 -54.11
C GLU A 8 -20.35 -21.42 -55.17
N PRO A 9 -19.20 -21.41 -55.90
CA PRO A 9 -18.13 -20.40 -56.12
C PRO A 9 -17.71 -20.23 -57.61
N LEU A 10 -16.61 -19.50 -57.91
CA LEU A 10 -15.73 -19.73 -59.09
C LEU A 10 -14.36 -19.01 -58.95
N ALA A 11 -13.34 -19.32 -59.78
CA ALA A 11 -11.93 -18.98 -59.49
C ALA A 11 -10.95 -18.79 -60.68
N ARG A 12 -9.94 -17.91 -60.46
CA ARG A 12 -8.56 -17.78 -61.06
C ARG A 12 -8.35 -17.66 -62.59
N LEU A 13 -7.54 -16.67 -63.03
CA LEU A 13 -6.15 -16.85 -63.53
C LEU A 13 -5.47 -15.55 -64.11
N ARG A 14 -4.22 -15.30 -63.69
CA ARG A 14 -3.04 -14.62 -64.34
C ARG A 14 -3.15 -13.25 -65.11
N SER A 15 -2.19 -12.37 -64.82
CA SER A 15 -1.80 -11.09 -65.49
C SER A 15 -0.99 -11.32 -66.81
N PRO A 16 -0.61 -10.32 -67.66
CA PRO A 16 -0.03 -9.00 -67.29
C PRO A 16 -0.27 -7.73 -68.18
N ALA A 17 0.03 -6.56 -67.59
CA ALA A 17 0.69 -5.34 -68.13
C ALA A 17 0.14 -4.49 -69.32
N MET A 18 0.55 -3.20 -69.28
CA MET A 18 0.56 -2.14 -70.32
C MET A 18 -0.77 -1.57 -70.86
N HIS A 19 -0.98 -0.27 -70.63
CA HIS A 19 -1.14 0.72 -71.71
C HIS A 19 -0.73 2.14 -71.26
N SER A 20 -0.22 2.95 -72.19
CA SER A 20 0.32 4.30 -71.95
C SER A 20 0.30 5.13 -73.24
N GLN A 21 -0.10 6.40 -73.20
CA GLN A 21 0.14 7.34 -74.31
C GLN A 21 0.14 8.83 -73.88
N GLU A 22 1.26 9.50 -74.15
CA GLU A 22 1.42 10.97 -74.35
C GLU A 22 1.13 11.29 -75.86
N PRO A 23 1.29 12.51 -76.46
CA PRO A 23 2.03 13.71 -76.00
C PRO A 23 1.40 15.13 -76.24
N ARG A 24 1.96 16.15 -75.54
CA ARG A 24 2.51 17.51 -75.90
C ARG A 24 2.06 18.26 -77.20
N PRO A 25 2.42 19.56 -77.44
CA PRO A 25 3.35 20.52 -76.78
C PRO A 25 2.67 21.90 -76.45
N GLN A 26 3.24 23.11 -76.28
CA GLN A 26 4.55 23.80 -76.54
C GLN A 26 4.82 24.93 -75.50
N GLY A 27 6.04 25.52 -75.49
CA GLY A 27 6.31 26.87 -74.91
C GLY A 27 7.73 27.05 -74.31
N GLU A 28 8.48 28.11 -74.70
CA GLU A 28 9.88 28.33 -74.30
C GLU A 28 10.18 29.70 -73.61
N PHE A 29 11.40 29.81 -73.07
CA PHE A 29 12.06 30.88 -72.27
C PHE A 29 12.30 32.22 -73.05
N PRO A 30 12.84 33.36 -72.48
CA PRO A 30 13.76 33.47 -71.31
C PRO A 30 13.82 34.76 -70.41
N GLU A 31 14.65 34.65 -69.35
CA GLU A 31 15.55 35.66 -68.70
C GLU A 31 15.11 36.98 -67.98
N LYS A 32 15.55 37.08 -66.71
CA LYS A 32 16.29 38.19 -66.01
C LYS A 32 15.64 39.51 -65.50
N ARG A 33 15.99 39.80 -64.22
CA ARG A 33 16.43 41.07 -63.57
C ARG A 33 15.42 42.05 -62.88
N ARG A 34 15.72 42.24 -61.57
CA ARG A 34 15.79 43.50 -60.75
C ARG A 34 14.51 44.22 -60.27
N GLY A 35 14.50 44.51 -58.95
CA GLY A 35 13.79 45.62 -58.28
C GLY A 35 12.49 45.20 -57.58
N GLY A 36 12.15 45.66 -56.37
CA GLY A 36 12.95 46.39 -55.36
C GLY A 36 12.12 47.41 -54.57
N GLN A 37 12.06 47.30 -53.23
CA GLN A 37 11.25 48.13 -52.28
C GLN A 37 9.72 47.96 -52.47
N ALA A 38 8.82 48.29 -51.53
CA ALA A 38 8.82 48.33 -50.05
C ALA A 38 7.36 48.59 -49.56
N ALA A 39 6.93 48.37 -48.31
CA ALA A 39 7.26 47.36 -47.27
C ALA A 39 6.24 47.52 -46.11
N CYS A 40 5.79 46.44 -45.45
CA CYS A 40 5.11 46.51 -44.14
C CYS A 40 5.18 45.16 -43.38
N HIS A 41 4.89 45.18 -42.07
CA HIS A 41 5.25 44.10 -41.14
C HIS A 41 4.19 43.00 -40.94
N ARG A 42 4.67 41.75 -40.93
CA ARG A 42 4.30 40.74 -39.91
C ARG A 42 5.58 40.01 -39.49
N VAL A 43 5.75 39.79 -38.19
CA VAL A 43 6.83 38.96 -37.63
C VAL A 43 6.19 37.98 -36.67
N GLY A 44 6.35 36.69 -36.94
CA GLY A 44 6.23 35.62 -35.95
C GLY A 44 7.61 34.99 -35.74
N PRO A 45 7.95 34.51 -34.53
CA PRO A 45 9.22 33.84 -34.30
C PRO A 45 9.16 32.41 -34.81
N ALA A 46 9.93 32.13 -35.86
CA ALA A 46 10.39 30.78 -36.18
C ALA A 46 11.91 30.77 -36.00
N TYR A 47 12.43 29.84 -35.23
CA TYR A 47 13.87 29.60 -35.10
C TYR A 47 14.18 28.15 -35.45
N SER A 48 15.13 27.95 -36.36
CA SER A 48 15.62 26.64 -36.78
C SER A 48 17.07 26.76 -37.26
N GLY A 49 17.79 25.64 -37.17
CA GLY A 49 19.23 25.57 -37.39
C GLY A 49 20.04 25.91 -36.13
N GLY A 50 21.16 25.25 -35.84
CA GLY A 50 21.82 24.18 -36.59
C GLY A 50 23.31 24.44 -36.73
N LEU A 51 24.14 23.56 -36.16
CA LEU A 51 25.60 23.71 -36.15
C LEU A 51 26.28 22.37 -36.42
N GLN A 52 27.06 22.32 -37.49
CA GLN A 52 28.08 21.31 -37.75
C GLN A 52 29.40 21.99 -38.17
N PRO A 53 30.54 21.29 -38.08
CA PRO A 53 31.82 21.96 -37.81
C PRO A 53 32.62 22.36 -39.06
N HIS A 54 33.40 23.42 -38.90
CA HIS A 54 34.65 23.61 -39.64
C HIS A 54 35.82 23.63 -38.64
N GLY A 55 36.85 22.84 -38.93
CA GLY A 55 38.14 22.91 -38.24
C GLY A 55 39.24 23.36 -39.19
N GLU A 56 40.25 24.06 -38.67
CA GLU A 56 41.50 24.28 -39.40
C GLU A 56 42.73 24.23 -38.47
N ARG A 57 43.93 24.30 -39.05
CA ARG A 57 45.16 23.75 -38.48
C ARG A 57 46.10 24.84 -37.95
N ALA A 58 46.92 24.54 -36.93
CA ALA A 58 48.31 24.07 -37.13
C ALA A 58 49.30 24.34 -35.96
N ARG A 59 50.46 23.65 -36.01
CA ARG A 59 51.79 24.00 -35.45
C ARG A 59 52.04 23.87 -33.95
N THR A 60 52.36 22.63 -33.57
CA THR A 60 53.59 22.22 -32.86
C THR A 60 54.63 23.29 -32.49
N SER A 61 54.98 23.38 -31.21
CA SER A 61 56.37 23.45 -30.72
C SER A 61 56.43 22.89 -29.29
N GLY A 62 57.61 22.57 -28.74
CA GLY A 62 57.72 21.83 -27.47
C GLY A 62 58.94 22.18 -26.61
N ARG A 63 59.20 21.33 -25.59
CA ARG A 63 59.92 21.59 -24.32
C ARG A 63 59.02 22.28 -23.26
N GLY A 64 59.00 21.88 -21.99
CA GLY A 64 59.55 20.66 -21.38
C GLY A 64 59.76 20.75 -19.86
N VAL A 65 59.63 19.60 -19.18
CA VAL A 65 60.04 19.29 -17.77
C VAL A 65 59.14 19.81 -16.63
N ASN A 66 58.41 18.85 -16.05
CA ASN A 66 58.00 18.61 -14.65
C ASN A 66 57.47 19.74 -13.75
N GLY A 67 56.30 19.49 -13.13
CA GLY A 67 55.83 20.26 -11.97
C GLY A 67 54.49 19.81 -11.37
N GLY A 68 54.48 18.75 -10.56
CA GLY A 68 53.44 18.44 -9.57
C GLY A 68 52.12 17.82 -10.07
N GLU A 69 51.72 16.70 -9.47
CA GLU A 69 50.35 16.19 -9.57
C GLU A 69 49.42 16.99 -8.66
N ALA A 70 48.33 17.51 -9.23
CA ALA A 70 47.18 18.02 -8.49
C ALA A 70 45.92 17.50 -9.19
N GLY A 71 45.41 16.36 -8.72
CA GLY A 71 44.29 15.66 -9.37
C GLY A 71 43.03 16.54 -9.41
N ARG A 72 42.53 16.81 -10.62
CA ARG A 72 41.17 17.34 -10.80
C ARG A 72 40.18 16.30 -10.25
N ARG A 73 39.46 16.65 -9.19
CA ARG A 73 38.22 15.93 -8.83
C ARG A 73 37.21 16.15 -9.96
N SER A 74 36.88 15.11 -10.71
CA SER A 74 35.77 15.11 -11.64
C SER A 74 34.44 15.08 -10.88
N THR A 75 33.39 15.62 -11.50
CA THR A 75 32.02 15.60 -10.98
C THR A 75 31.49 14.18 -10.87
N GLY A 76 30.80 13.85 -9.76
CA GLY A 76 30.24 12.52 -9.50
C GLY A 76 29.03 12.19 -10.37
N ALA A 77 29.31 11.65 -11.55
CA ALA A 77 28.37 10.89 -12.36
C ALA A 77 29.16 9.76 -13.03
N GLY A 78 28.78 8.50 -12.80
CA GLY A 78 29.45 7.36 -13.42
C GLY A 78 29.14 7.23 -14.91
N ARG A 79 29.79 6.26 -15.55
CA ARG A 79 29.74 6.06 -17.00
C ARG A 79 28.39 5.46 -17.37
N ARG A 80 27.82 5.91 -18.50
CA ARG A 80 26.52 5.49 -19.00
C ARG A 80 26.71 4.65 -20.24
N PHE A 81 26.35 3.37 -20.18
CA PHE A 81 26.55 2.39 -21.25
C PHE A 81 25.22 1.87 -21.79
N LEU A 82 25.17 1.60 -23.09
CA LEU A 82 24.02 1.03 -23.77
C LEU A 82 24.43 -0.20 -24.58
N VAL A 83 23.89 -1.37 -24.23
CA VAL A 83 23.83 -2.52 -25.14
C VAL A 83 22.52 -2.43 -25.91
N SER A 84 22.57 -2.31 -27.24
CA SER A 84 21.37 -2.21 -28.09
C SER A 84 21.37 -3.27 -29.18
N VAL A 85 20.45 -4.23 -29.05
CA VAL A 85 20.31 -5.46 -29.85
C VAL A 85 19.04 -5.39 -30.70
N GLY A 86 19.17 -5.68 -31.99
CA GLY A 86 18.04 -5.82 -32.91
C GLY A 86 18.16 -7.10 -33.75
N VAL A 87 17.21 -8.02 -33.59
CA VAL A 87 17.20 -9.30 -34.31
C VAL A 87 16.23 -9.22 -35.48
N SER A 88 16.76 -8.78 -36.63
CA SER A 88 15.99 -8.56 -37.85
C SER A 88 15.92 -9.75 -38.79
N ARG A 89 16.78 -10.75 -38.64
CA ARG A 89 16.77 -11.98 -39.43
C ARG A 89 16.94 -13.23 -38.58
N TYR A 90 16.30 -14.31 -39.01
CA TYR A 90 16.33 -15.60 -38.34
C TYR A 90 16.68 -16.71 -39.34
N ASP A 91 17.56 -17.63 -38.94
CA ASP A 91 17.97 -18.79 -39.75
C ASP A 91 16.87 -19.88 -39.77
N SER A 92 15.95 -19.86 -38.80
CA SER A 92 14.83 -20.80 -38.70
C SER A 92 13.67 -20.41 -39.64
N PRO A 93 13.21 -21.31 -40.53
CA PRO A 93 12.07 -21.05 -41.42
C PRO A 93 10.72 -20.97 -40.69
N HIS A 94 10.72 -21.13 -39.36
CA HIS A 94 9.55 -21.00 -38.49
C HIS A 94 9.46 -19.63 -37.79
N LEU A 95 10.44 -18.74 -37.96
CA LEU A 95 10.42 -17.36 -37.48
C LEU A 95 10.44 -16.39 -38.67
N PRO A 96 9.49 -15.45 -38.78
CA PRO A 96 9.52 -14.43 -39.83
C PRO A 96 10.55 -13.34 -39.51
N ASP A 97 11.29 -12.87 -40.53
CA ASP A 97 12.20 -11.73 -40.40
C ASP A 97 11.48 -10.48 -39.85
N LEU A 98 12.16 -9.74 -38.96
CA LEU A 98 11.68 -8.49 -38.36
C LEU A 98 12.53 -7.30 -38.81
N PRO A 99 12.41 -6.82 -40.06
CA PRO A 99 13.31 -5.80 -40.62
C PRO A 99 13.33 -4.47 -39.85
N GLY A 100 12.28 -4.17 -39.05
CA GLY A 100 12.27 -3.01 -38.15
C GLY A 100 13.22 -3.12 -36.95
N ALA A 101 13.42 -4.31 -36.38
CA ALA A 101 14.08 -4.48 -35.08
C ALA A 101 15.51 -3.87 -35.00
N GLY A 102 16.32 -4.03 -36.06
CA GLY A 102 17.63 -3.40 -36.17
C GLY A 102 17.55 -1.87 -36.29
N SER A 103 16.56 -1.35 -37.02
CA SER A 103 16.30 0.09 -37.13
C SER A 103 15.85 0.68 -35.78
N ASP A 104 15.02 -0.03 -35.02
CA ASP A 104 14.57 0.43 -33.71
C ASP A 104 15.72 0.40 -32.67
N ALA A 105 16.59 -0.60 -32.74
CA ALA A 105 17.83 -0.66 -31.95
C ALA A 105 18.81 0.49 -32.28
N GLU A 106 18.90 0.91 -33.54
CA GLU A 106 19.68 2.10 -33.94
C GLU A 106 19.01 3.42 -33.49
N ARG A 107 17.68 3.56 -33.64
CA ARG A 107 16.93 4.74 -33.18
C ARG A 107 17.00 4.92 -31.67
N MET A 108 16.83 3.85 -30.90
CA MET A 108 16.96 3.86 -29.43
C MET A 108 18.37 4.25 -29.00
N ALA A 109 19.41 3.79 -29.71
CA ALA A 109 20.78 4.22 -29.46
C ALA A 109 21.01 5.71 -29.77
N GLY A 110 20.41 6.22 -30.85
CA GLY A 110 20.42 7.66 -31.16
C GLY A 110 19.72 8.52 -30.10
N LEU A 111 18.59 8.06 -29.56
CA LEU A 111 17.84 8.72 -28.50
C LEU A 111 18.64 8.78 -27.19
N LEU A 112 19.16 7.64 -26.72
CA LEU A 112 19.88 7.55 -25.46
C LEU A 112 21.27 8.20 -25.49
N ALA A 113 21.90 8.30 -26.66
CA ALA A 113 23.11 9.13 -26.81
C ALA A 113 22.87 10.60 -26.43
N GLY A 114 21.64 11.12 -26.63
CA GLY A 114 21.23 12.44 -26.14
C GLY A 114 21.19 12.59 -24.61
N PHE A 115 21.07 11.47 -23.89
CA PHE A 115 21.14 11.38 -22.42
C PHE A 115 22.53 10.94 -21.93
N GLY A 116 23.55 10.96 -22.80
CA GLY A 116 24.95 10.69 -22.47
C GLY A 116 25.36 9.21 -22.48
N TYR A 117 24.56 8.30 -23.05
CA TYR A 117 24.89 6.88 -23.13
C TYR A 117 25.86 6.56 -24.28
N GLU A 118 26.92 5.81 -23.99
CA GLU A 118 27.84 5.21 -24.96
C GLU A 118 27.30 3.85 -25.44
N ARG A 119 27.06 3.69 -26.75
CA ARG A 119 26.69 2.38 -27.32
C ARG A 119 27.90 1.45 -27.36
N VAL A 120 27.83 0.36 -26.60
CA VAL A 120 28.82 -0.72 -26.55
C VAL A 120 28.29 -1.96 -27.30
N LEU A 121 29.19 -2.89 -27.63
CA LEU A 121 28.86 -4.13 -28.35
C LEU A 121 28.03 -3.87 -29.63
N SER A 122 28.48 -2.94 -30.46
CA SER A 122 27.76 -2.51 -31.67
C SER A 122 27.56 -3.63 -32.69
N GLU A 123 28.42 -4.65 -32.66
CA GLU A 123 28.30 -5.89 -33.41
C GLU A 123 27.04 -6.72 -33.07
N LEU A 124 26.43 -6.54 -31.89
CA LEU A 124 25.18 -7.18 -31.49
C LEU A 124 23.93 -6.44 -32.03
N GLY A 125 24.12 -5.31 -32.74
CA GLY A 125 23.04 -4.53 -33.32
C GLY A 125 22.36 -5.15 -34.54
N THR A 126 22.96 -6.17 -35.16
CA THR A 126 22.54 -6.69 -36.47
C THR A 126 22.35 -8.21 -36.47
N SER A 127 21.27 -8.69 -35.83
CA SER A 127 20.88 -10.12 -35.80
C SER A 127 21.99 -11.07 -35.31
N PRO A 128 22.48 -10.92 -34.06
CA PRO A 128 23.50 -11.79 -33.48
C PRO A 128 22.98 -13.19 -33.12
N THR A 129 23.90 -14.14 -32.97
CA THR A 129 23.63 -15.50 -32.45
C THR A 129 23.58 -15.55 -30.92
N VAL A 130 23.07 -16.64 -30.35
CA VAL A 130 23.07 -16.87 -28.88
C VAL A 130 24.50 -16.83 -28.31
N GLU A 131 25.47 -17.42 -29.00
CA GLU A 131 26.89 -17.39 -28.58
C GLU A 131 27.44 -15.96 -28.58
N GLN A 132 27.11 -15.16 -29.59
CA GLN A 132 27.54 -13.76 -29.69
C GLN A 132 26.92 -12.90 -28.58
N LEU A 133 25.62 -13.04 -28.32
CA LEU A 133 24.93 -12.33 -27.25
C LEU A 133 25.53 -12.68 -25.87
N THR A 134 25.58 -13.97 -25.53
CA THR A 134 26.09 -14.44 -24.23
C THR A 134 27.57 -14.11 -24.03
N SER A 135 28.43 -14.57 -24.94
CA SER A 135 29.88 -14.42 -24.80
C SER A 135 30.35 -12.98 -25.01
N GLY A 136 29.62 -12.19 -25.80
CA GLY A 136 29.88 -10.76 -26.00
C GLY A 136 29.66 -9.97 -24.71
N VAL A 137 28.49 -10.08 -24.09
CA VAL A 137 28.18 -9.36 -22.83
C VAL A 137 29.05 -9.86 -21.67
N VAL A 138 29.29 -11.18 -21.56
CA VAL A 138 30.22 -11.76 -20.56
C VAL A 138 31.66 -11.26 -20.72
N ARG A 139 32.12 -11.00 -21.96
CA ARG A 139 33.46 -10.46 -22.23
C ARG A 139 33.54 -8.97 -21.92
N TRP A 140 32.64 -8.19 -22.50
CA TRP A 140 32.65 -6.72 -22.37
C TRP A 140 32.52 -6.28 -20.91
N THR A 141 31.64 -6.88 -20.12
CA THR A 141 31.49 -6.54 -18.68
C THR A 141 32.79 -6.68 -17.90
N LYS A 142 33.59 -7.72 -18.20
CA LYS A 142 34.90 -7.97 -17.57
C LYS A 142 36.00 -7.02 -18.08
N GLU A 143 35.93 -6.60 -19.34
CA GLU A 143 36.88 -5.68 -19.95
C GLU A 143 36.63 -4.21 -19.56
N ALA A 144 35.35 -3.81 -19.48
CA ALA A 144 34.91 -2.44 -19.14
C ALA A 144 35.13 -2.06 -17.67
N ARG A 145 35.23 -3.07 -16.78
CA ARG A 145 35.39 -2.94 -15.32
C ARG A 145 34.36 -1.97 -14.73
N LEU A 146 33.10 -2.38 -14.74
CA LEU A 146 31.99 -1.57 -14.23
C LEU A 146 32.09 -1.42 -12.71
N GLY A 147 31.60 -0.28 -12.20
CA GLY A 147 31.57 0.07 -10.78
C GLY A 147 30.20 0.59 -10.34
N PRO A 148 30.02 0.85 -9.03
CA PRO A 148 28.72 1.15 -8.43
C PRO A 148 28.12 2.49 -8.86
N ASP A 149 28.91 3.40 -9.43
CA ASP A 149 28.40 4.66 -10.02
C ASP A 149 27.93 4.51 -11.48
N ASP A 150 28.33 3.42 -12.16
CA ASP A 150 28.05 3.24 -13.59
C ASP A 150 26.60 2.76 -13.84
N VAL A 151 26.05 3.18 -14.98
CA VAL A 151 24.67 2.91 -15.40
C VAL A 151 24.66 2.15 -16.71
N LEU A 152 23.97 1.01 -16.77
CA LEU A 152 23.83 0.20 -17.98
C LEU A 152 22.36 0.09 -18.41
N VAL A 153 22.05 0.57 -19.61
CA VAL A 153 20.79 0.27 -20.30
C VAL A 153 21.02 -0.90 -21.26
N VAL A 154 20.06 -1.82 -21.33
CA VAL A 154 20.01 -2.90 -22.31
C VAL A 154 18.70 -2.82 -23.06
N TYR A 155 18.75 -2.53 -24.36
CA TYR A 155 17.59 -2.58 -25.25
C TYR A 155 17.68 -3.82 -26.14
N TYR A 156 16.60 -4.58 -26.23
CA TYR A 156 16.45 -5.74 -27.11
C TYR A 156 15.16 -5.61 -27.91
N ALA A 157 15.25 -5.74 -29.24
CA ALA A 157 14.11 -5.86 -30.14
C ALA A 157 14.17 -7.17 -30.93
N GLY A 158 13.11 -7.97 -30.90
CA GLY A 158 13.04 -9.24 -31.64
C GLY A 158 11.85 -10.13 -31.28
N HIS A 159 11.88 -11.38 -31.74
CA HIS A 159 10.95 -12.41 -31.28
C HIS A 159 11.32 -12.91 -29.88
N GLY A 160 10.33 -13.50 -29.21
CA GLY A 160 10.54 -14.24 -27.98
C GLY A 160 9.34 -15.12 -27.65
N PHE A 161 9.46 -15.87 -26.56
CA PHE A 161 8.44 -16.77 -26.05
C PHE A 161 8.48 -16.82 -24.53
N ALA A 162 7.34 -16.89 -23.86
CA ALA A 162 7.27 -17.03 -22.40
C ALA A 162 6.57 -18.35 -22.03
N ASP A 163 7.17 -19.11 -21.12
CA ASP A 163 6.48 -20.18 -20.40
C ASP A 163 6.04 -19.69 -19.00
N GLU A 164 5.46 -20.57 -18.17
CA GLU A 164 5.00 -20.24 -16.82
C GLU A 164 6.12 -19.78 -15.86
N SER A 165 7.40 -19.92 -16.26
CA SER A 165 8.58 -19.72 -15.42
C SER A 165 9.68 -18.84 -16.03
N ARG A 166 9.75 -18.68 -17.36
CA ARG A 166 10.85 -17.98 -18.06
C ARG A 166 10.40 -17.24 -19.32
N LEU A 167 11.07 -16.13 -19.62
CA LEU A 167 11.08 -15.49 -20.95
C LEU A 167 12.35 -15.88 -21.72
N TYR A 168 12.15 -16.39 -22.94
CA TYR A 168 13.19 -16.69 -23.92
C TYR A 168 13.21 -15.61 -25.00
N LEU A 169 14.40 -15.09 -25.28
CA LEU A 169 14.75 -14.14 -26.32
C LEU A 169 15.39 -14.90 -27.49
N PHE A 170 14.90 -14.67 -28.70
CA PHE A 170 15.34 -15.38 -29.90
C PHE A 170 16.45 -14.63 -30.64
N ALA A 171 17.63 -15.25 -30.69
CA ALA A 171 18.74 -14.84 -31.53
C ALA A 171 18.51 -15.27 -32.99
N SER A 172 19.44 -14.93 -33.91
CA SER A 172 19.31 -15.33 -35.31
C SER A 172 19.28 -16.86 -35.50
N ASP A 173 20.02 -17.60 -34.67
CA ASP A 173 20.15 -19.05 -34.67
C ASP A 173 19.11 -19.80 -33.80
N SER A 174 18.09 -19.09 -33.29
CA SER A 174 17.03 -19.69 -32.46
C SER A 174 16.00 -20.49 -33.24
N GLU A 175 15.60 -21.65 -32.71
CA GLU A 175 14.58 -22.53 -33.27
C GLU A 175 13.38 -22.68 -32.31
N PRO A 176 12.15 -22.31 -32.72
CA PRO A 176 10.95 -22.43 -31.87
C PRO A 176 10.75 -23.82 -31.30
N GLY A 177 10.37 -23.90 -30.02
CA GLY A 177 10.23 -25.16 -29.28
C GLY A 177 11.54 -25.81 -28.84
N ARG A 178 12.72 -25.23 -29.14
CA ARG A 178 14.02 -25.71 -28.66
C ARG A 178 14.69 -24.69 -27.73
N ALA A 179 14.29 -24.69 -26.46
CA ALA A 179 14.81 -23.81 -25.41
C ALA A 179 16.35 -23.74 -25.31
N ARG A 180 17.09 -24.78 -25.73
CA ARG A 180 18.56 -24.79 -25.81
C ARG A 180 19.16 -23.93 -26.93
N THR A 181 18.35 -23.39 -27.82
CA THR A 181 18.76 -22.50 -28.93
C THR A 181 18.34 -21.04 -28.68
N SER A 182 17.90 -20.70 -27.48
CA SER A 182 17.41 -19.37 -27.12
C SER A 182 18.10 -18.87 -25.85
N LEU A 183 18.21 -17.56 -25.71
CA LEU A 183 18.74 -16.91 -24.51
C LEU A 183 17.60 -16.65 -23.53
N THR A 184 17.71 -16.95 -22.23
CA THR A 184 16.70 -16.48 -21.28
C THR A 184 17.00 -15.05 -20.82
N ALA A 185 15.95 -14.30 -20.46
CA ALA A 185 16.13 -13.01 -19.79
C ALA A 185 16.95 -13.16 -18.49
N ASP A 186 16.77 -14.29 -17.79
CA ASP A 186 17.46 -14.65 -16.56
C ASP A 186 18.99 -14.78 -16.75
N ASP A 187 19.43 -15.41 -17.84
CA ASP A 187 20.85 -15.59 -18.21
C ASP A 187 21.52 -14.25 -18.55
N LEU A 188 20.79 -13.38 -19.26
CA LEU A 188 21.22 -12.02 -19.60
C LEU A 188 21.35 -11.16 -18.33
N ALA A 189 20.32 -11.15 -17.49
CA ALA A 189 20.35 -10.45 -16.20
C ALA A 189 21.42 -11.02 -15.26
N ALA A 190 21.65 -12.34 -15.25
CA ALA A 190 22.71 -12.97 -14.46
C ALA A 190 24.11 -12.63 -14.96
N THR A 191 24.30 -12.50 -16.27
CA THR A 191 25.56 -12.01 -16.86
C THR A 191 25.86 -10.58 -16.39
N ILE A 192 24.86 -9.71 -16.40
CA ILE A 192 24.99 -8.30 -15.99
C ILE A 192 25.22 -8.18 -14.48
N ALA A 193 24.52 -8.98 -13.67
CA ALA A 193 24.56 -8.93 -12.21
C ALA A 193 25.92 -9.23 -11.56
N VAL A 194 26.88 -9.80 -12.31
CA VAL A 194 28.24 -10.15 -11.86
C VAL A 194 29.28 -9.13 -12.37
N SER A 195 28.84 -8.03 -13.00
CA SER A 195 29.73 -7.05 -13.65
C SER A 195 30.25 -5.93 -12.74
N GLY A 196 29.64 -5.73 -11.56
CA GLY A 196 29.97 -4.65 -10.63
C GLY A 196 29.28 -3.31 -10.91
N VAL A 197 28.36 -3.26 -11.89
CA VAL A 197 27.54 -2.09 -12.24
C VAL A 197 26.52 -1.74 -11.15
N GLY A 198 26.33 -0.45 -10.84
CA GLY A 198 25.34 0.00 -9.85
C GLY A 198 23.91 -0.06 -10.38
N SER A 199 23.62 0.71 -11.44
CA SER A 199 22.26 0.89 -11.96
C SER A 199 22.05 0.22 -13.30
N THR A 200 20.96 -0.53 -13.44
CA THR A 200 20.64 -1.33 -14.63
C THR A 200 19.18 -1.21 -15.06
N LEU A 201 18.94 -0.96 -16.35
CA LEU A 201 17.61 -0.90 -16.94
C LEU A 201 17.55 -1.75 -18.21
N THR A 202 16.76 -2.82 -18.16
CA THR A 202 16.52 -3.72 -19.30
C THR A 202 15.17 -3.37 -19.93
N VAL A 203 15.16 -3.08 -21.23
CA VAL A 203 13.98 -2.76 -22.04
C VAL A 203 13.84 -3.81 -23.13
N LEU A 204 12.80 -4.64 -23.04
CA LEU A 204 12.53 -5.73 -23.98
C LEU A 204 11.33 -5.36 -24.86
N ASP A 205 11.56 -5.22 -26.16
CA ASP A 205 10.54 -5.00 -27.20
C ASP A 205 10.31 -6.31 -27.95
N VAL A 206 9.35 -7.12 -27.49
CA VAL A 206 9.24 -8.53 -27.86
C VAL A 206 7.94 -8.83 -28.59
N CYS A 207 8.02 -9.48 -29.75
CA CYS A 207 6.84 -10.05 -30.40
C CYS A 207 6.53 -11.42 -29.78
N THR A 208 5.42 -11.55 -29.04
CA THR A 208 4.97 -12.83 -28.45
C THR A 208 3.57 -13.21 -28.93
N ALA A 209 3.48 -13.71 -30.17
CA ALA A 209 2.23 -13.96 -30.90
C ALA A 209 1.22 -14.96 -30.26
N GLU A 210 1.60 -15.68 -29.20
CA GLU A 210 0.73 -16.64 -28.50
C GLU A 210 0.62 -16.38 -26.98
N ALA A 211 1.33 -15.38 -26.42
CA ALA A 211 1.38 -15.12 -24.98
C ALA A 211 0.48 -13.94 -24.58
N GLY A 212 -0.69 -14.23 -24.01
CA GLY A 212 -1.54 -13.21 -23.39
C GLY A 212 -0.87 -12.53 -22.19
N HIS A 213 -1.18 -11.26 -21.95
CA HIS A 213 -0.52 -10.39 -20.96
C HIS A 213 -0.39 -10.98 -19.54
N SER A 214 -1.25 -11.92 -19.12
CA SER A 214 -1.16 -12.59 -17.81
C SER A 214 0.07 -13.50 -17.67
N ALA A 215 0.56 -14.11 -18.76
CA ALA A 215 1.75 -14.97 -18.72
C ALA A 215 3.02 -14.16 -18.38
N ALA A 216 3.09 -12.90 -18.85
CA ALA A 216 4.25 -12.04 -18.65
C ALA A 216 4.52 -11.69 -17.17
N ALA A 217 3.48 -11.63 -16.33
CA ALA A 217 3.63 -11.34 -14.91
C ALA A 217 4.13 -12.54 -14.09
N GLY A 218 3.83 -13.77 -14.54
CA GLY A 218 4.16 -15.00 -13.80
C GLY A 218 5.66 -15.30 -13.77
N TRP A 219 6.31 -15.29 -14.94
CA TRP A 219 7.74 -15.60 -15.04
C TRP A 219 8.65 -14.54 -14.41
N ALA A 220 8.21 -13.28 -14.32
CA ALA A 220 9.07 -12.18 -13.88
C ALA A 220 9.18 -12.03 -12.35
N ALA A 221 8.19 -12.51 -11.59
CA ALA A 221 8.16 -12.37 -10.13
C ALA A 221 9.27 -13.12 -9.36
N PRO A 222 9.69 -14.35 -9.75
CA PRO A 222 10.80 -15.05 -9.09
C PRO A 222 12.17 -14.37 -9.23
N HIS A 223 12.36 -13.53 -10.27
CA HIS A 223 13.68 -13.02 -10.64
C HIS A 223 14.06 -11.70 -9.97
N ILE A 224 13.18 -11.14 -9.14
CA ILE A 224 13.40 -9.93 -8.33
C ILE A 224 14.22 -10.24 -7.06
N HIS A 225 15.26 -11.06 -7.18
CA HIS A 225 16.23 -11.28 -6.11
C HIS A 225 17.28 -10.16 -6.12
N PRO A 226 17.49 -9.43 -5.00
CA PRO A 226 18.52 -8.40 -4.92
C PRO A 226 19.89 -9.04 -5.18
N ARG A 227 20.51 -8.66 -6.30
CA ARG A 227 21.86 -9.10 -6.67
C ARG A 227 22.83 -8.26 -5.82
N PRO A 228 23.71 -8.84 -4.98
CA PRO A 228 24.48 -8.10 -3.96
C PRO A 228 25.60 -7.20 -4.52
N GLN A 229 25.56 -6.87 -5.81
CA GLN A 229 26.52 -6.06 -6.56
C GLN A 229 25.84 -5.00 -7.44
N VAL A 230 24.50 -4.94 -7.46
CA VAL A 230 23.68 -4.02 -8.26
C VAL A 230 22.72 -3.30 -7.33
N SER A 231 22.87 -1.98 -7.18
CA SER A 231 22.05 -1.14 -6.29
C SER A 231 20.67 -0.82 -6.86
N GLU A 232 20.51 -0.89 -8.18
CA GLU A 232 19.27 -0.54 -8.88
C GLU A 232 19.08 -1.42 -10.14
N TYR A 233 17.95 -2.13 -10.25
CA TYR A 233 17.59 -3.01 -11.36
C TYR A 233 16.14 -2.79 -11.81
N HIS A 234 15.95 -2.43 -13.06
CA HIS A 234 14.65 -2.18 -13.67
C HIS A 234 14.46 -3.02 -14.94
N LEU A 235 13.24 -3.51 -15.13
CA LEU A 235 12.81 -4.28 -16.28
C LEU A 235 11.52 -3.67 -16.83
N VAL A 236 11.54 -3.28 -18.10
CA VAL A 236 10.36 -2.86 -18.87
C VAL A 236 10.19 -3.84 -20.03
N THR A 237 8.99 -4.38 -20.22
CA THR A 237 8.68 -5.23 -21.38
C THR A 237 7.45 -4.76 -22.12
N PHE A 238 7.58 -4.60 -23.43
CA PHE A 238 6.49 -4.34 -24.36
C PHE A 238 6.23 -5.62 -25.16
N ASN A 239 4.95 -5.96 -25.38
CA ASN A 239 4.55 -6.95 -26.36
C ASN A 239 4.18 -6.23 -27.68
N ARG A 240 4.39 -6.89 -28.81
CA ARG A 240 4.07 -6.37 -30.16
C ARG A 240 3.00 -7.22 -30.82
N ASP A 241 1.80 -6.64 -30.96
CA ASP A 241 0.68 -7.29 -31.64
C ASP A 241 0.80 -7.27 -33.19
N SER A 242 1.71 -6.46 -33.77
CA SER A 242 2.03 -6.51 -35.21
C SER A 242 3.49 -6.17 -35.55
N ALA A 243 3.85 -6.41 -36.82
CA ALA A 243 5.16 -6.05 -37.36
C ALA A 243 5.31 -4.55 -37.67
N ASP A 244 4.21 -3.85 -37.99
CA ASP A 244 4.22 -2.45 -38.46
C ASP A 244 4.25 -1.42 -37.31
N ASP A 245 3.83 -1.79 -36.10
CA ASP A 245 3.80 -0.90 -34.92
C ASP A 245 5.18 -0.49 -34.39
N ALA A 246 6.23 -1.14 -34.90
CA ALA A 246 7.64 -0.98 -34.53
C ALA A 246 8.08 0.49 -34.37
N ALA A 247 7.74 1.30 -35.38
CA ALA A 247 8.15 2.69 -35.44
C ALA A 247 7.64 3.50 -34.24
N SER A 248 6.38 3.22 -33.84
CA SER A 248 5.59 3.95 -32.86
C SER A 248 6.18 3.89 -31.45
N LEU A 249 6.75 2.75 -31.04
CA LEU A 249 7.25 2.59 -29.67
C LEU A 249 8.46 3.50 -29.40
N VAL A 250 9.43 3.58 -30.31
CA VAL A 250 10.60 4.45 -30.12
C VAL A 250 10.23 5.94 -30.26
N ASP A 251 9.19 6.27 -31.04
CA ASP A 251 8.64 7.63 -31.06
C ASP A 251 7.93 7.97 -29.74
N ALA A 252 7.22 7.03 -29.11
CA ALA A 252 6.63 7.21 -27.79
C ALA A 252 7.67 7.37 -26.67
N TRP A 253 8.77 6.59 -26.71
CA TRP A 253 9.94 6.82 -25.84
C TRP A 253 10.54 8.20 -26.05
N THR A 254 10.70 8.62 -27.31
CA THR A 254 11.20 9.95 -27.68
C THR A 254 10.29 11.07 -27.15
N TYR A 255 8.97 10.91 -27.29
CA TYR A 255 7.99 11.85 -26.76
C TYR A 255 8.07 11.94 -25.23
N ALA A 256 8.04 10.81 -24.52
CA ALA A 256 8.01 10.77 -23.06
C ALA A 256 9.26 11.39 -22.43
N LEU A 257 10.45 11.05 -22.95
CA LEU A 257 11.73 11.59 -22.47
C LEU A 257 11.90 13.09 -22.78
N THR A 258 11.15 13.66 -23.72
CA THR A 258 11.17 15.10 -24.04
C THR A 258 10.03 15.90 -23.40
N HIS A 259 8.89 15.27 -23.11
CA HIS A 259 7.65 15.90 -22.64
C HIS A 259 7.26 15.56 -21.19
N SER A 260 8.13 14.91 -20.41
CA SER A 260 7.89 14.59 -18.99
C SER A 260 7.46 15.81 -18.15
N TYR A 261 6.71 15.54 -17.07
CA TYR A 261 6.22 16.54 -16.10
C TYR A 261 7.21 16.82 -14.97
N ALA A 262 8.34 16.11 -14.91
CA ALA A 262 9.35 16.25 -13.87
C ALA A 262 9.74 17.71 -13.61
N GLY A 263 9.43 18.19 -12.40
CA GLY A 263 9.66 19.58 -12.00
C GLY A 263 11.16 19.93 -12.06
N PRO A 264 11.53 21.20 -12.29
CA PRO A 264 12.93 21.59 -12.57
C PRO A 264 13.90 21.42 -11.38
N ARG A 265 13.41 21.02 -10.19
CA ARG A 265 14.24 20.59 -9.05
C ARG A 265 14.66 19.11 -9.11
N GLN A 266 13.97 18.28 -9.90
CA GLN A 266 14.22 16.85 -9.98
C GLN A 266 15.40 16.59 -10.91
N ARG A 267 16.42 15.87 -10.44
CA ARG A 267 17.67 15.59 -11.18
C ARG A 267 17.50 14.62 -12.34
N HIS A 268 16.57 13.69 -12.21
CA HIS A 268 16.28 12.64 -13.18
C HIS A 268 14.76 12.55 -13.40
N LEU A 269 14.36 12.03 -14.55
CA LEU A 269 12.97 11.70 -14.88
C LEU A 269 12.67 10.30 -14.29
N PRO A 270 11.65 10.15 -13.42
CA PRO A 270 11.24 8.83 -12.95
C PRO A 270 10.79 7.92 -14.11
N ILE A 271 11.16 6.65 -14.09
CA ILE A 271 10.73 5.65 -15.08
C ILE A 271 9.19 5.57 -15.11
N ALA A 272 8.52 5.70 -13.97
CA ALA A 272 7.06 5.74 -13.90
C ALA A 272 6.45 6.89 -14.76
N ASP A 273 7.03 8.08 -14.71
CA ASP A 273 6.58 9.25 -15.48
C ASP A 273 6.87 9.07 -16.98
N VAL A 274 8.03 8.47 -17.31
CA VAL A 274 8.39 8.13 -18.70
C VAL A 274 7.43 7.08 -19.26
N LEU A 275 7.10 6.03 -18.50
CA LEU A 275 6.11 5.03 -18.89
C LEU A 275 4.71 5.63 -19.03
N GLN A 276 4.31 6.56 -18.16
CA GLN A 276 3.04 7.28 -18.31
C GLN A 276 3.05 8.19 -19.57
N GLY A 277 4.19 8.80 -19.89
CA GLY A 277 4.42 9.54 -21.13
C GLY A 277 4.25 8.68 -22.38
N ILE A 278 4.80 7.46 -22.36
CA ILE A 278 4.70 6.47 -23.45
C ILE A 278 3.24 6.06 -23.66
N HIS A 279 2.53 5.67 -22.60
CA HIS A 279 1.11 5.30 -22.69
C HIS A 279 0.24 6.46 -23.23
N ARG A 280 0.51 7.70 -22.80
CA ARG A 280 -0.20 8.90 -23.31
C ARG A 280 0.05 9.14 -24.81
N HIS A 281 1.25 8.83 -25.32
CA HIS A 281 1.57 8.99 -26.74
C HIS A 281 0.90 7.93 -27.61
N LEU A 282 0.90 6.68 -27.17
CA LEU A 282 0.37 5.54 -27.93
C LEU A 282 -1.17 5.44 -27.85
N GLY A 283 -1.78 5.94 -26.77
CA GLY A 283 -3.24 6.03 -26.61
C GLY A 283 -3.95 4.70 -26.43
N GLU A 284 -5.25 4.65 -26.74
CA GLU A 284 -6.13 3.48 -26.54
C GLU A 284 -5.74 2.24 -27.36
N ARG A 285 -4.88 2.38 -28.37
CA ARG A 285 -4.42 1.30 -29.25
C ARG A 285 -3.12 0.65 -28.78
N ALA A 286 -2.61 1.05 -27.62
CA ALA A 286 -1.30 0.66 -27.12
C ALA A 286 -1.32 -0.68 -26.38
N THR A 287 -0.41 -1.58 -26.76
CA THR A 287 -0.03 -2.73 -25.93
C THR A 287 0.63 -2.21 -24.65
N ARG A 288 0.06 -2.50 -23.47
CA ARG A 288 0.46 -1.87 -22.20
C ARG A 288 1.82 -2.38 -21.74
N ALA A 289 2.70 -1.46 -21.31
CA ALA A 289 4.03 -1.82 -20.83
C ALA A 289 3.95 -2.51 -19.46
N PHE A 290 4.58 -3.67 -19.33
CA PHE A 290 4.82 -4.32 -18.04
C PHE A 290 6.14 -3.80 -17.45
N TYR A 291 6.17 -3.52 -16.15
CA TYR A 291 7.29 -2.84 -15.49
C TYR A 291 7.53 -3.38 -14.07
N ILE A 292 8.79 -3.66 -13.77
CA ILE A 292 9.32 -3.96 -12.44
C ILE A 292 10.54 -3.07 -12.18
N GLY A 293 10.67 -2.53 -10.97
CA GLY A 293 11.85 -1.80 -10.52
C GLY A 293 12.24 -2.17 -9.10
N HIS A 294 13.52 -2.40 -8.87
CA HIS A 294 14.14 -2.67 -7.58
C HIS A 294 15.24 -1.64 -7.33
N ARG A 295 15.23 -0.97 -6.17
CA ARG A 295 16.20 0.07 -5.80
C ARG A 295 16.63 -0.09 -4.34
N THR A 296 17.87 0.28 -4.05
CA THR A 296 18.40 0.44 -2.68
C THR A 296 18.47 1.90 -2.23
N GLU A 297 18.44 2.85 -3.18
CA GLU A 297 18.48 4.30 -2.91
C GLU A 297 17.21 5.01 -3.41
N GLU A 298 16.98 6.26 -2.97
CA GLU A 298 15.71 6.97 -3.22
C GLU A 298 15.58 7.51 -4.66
N THR A 299 16.68 7.87 -5.33
CA THR A 299 16.66 8.60 -6.61
C THR A 299 17.09 7.73 -7.79
N GLU A 300 16.18 7.49 -8.73
CA GLU A 300 16.50 6.80 -9.99
C GLU A 300 17.48 7.61 -10.84
N VAL A 301 18.44 6.98 -11.51
CA VAL A 301 19.51 7.70 -12.25
C VAL A 301 19.45 7.59 -13.78
N PHE A 302 18.55 6.78 -14.34
CA PHE A 302 18.60 6.40 -15.77
C PHE A 302 18.45 7.56 -16.75
N PHE A 303 17.58 8.52 -16.46
CA PHE A 303 17.24 9.61 -17.39
C PHE A 303 17.49 10.97 -16.75
N PRO A 304 18.67 11.60 -16.94
CA PRO A 304 18.91 12.98 -16.53
C PRO A 304 17.81 13.92 -17.01
N ASN A 305 17.22 14.70 -16.10
CA ASN A 305 16.14 15.62 -16.43
C ASN A 305 16.70 16.80 -17.25
N PRO A 306 16.31 16.99 -18.53
CA PRO A 306 16.83 18.10 -19.35
C PRO A 306 16.41 19.48 -18.83
N ARG A 307 15.47 19.55 -17.89
CA ARG A 307 14.99 20.77 -17.22
C ARG A 307 15.56 20.97 -15.82
N TYR A 308 16.50 20.13 -15.36
CA TYR A 308 17.09 20.28 -14.02
C TYR A 308 17.85 21.60 -13.89
N ALA A 309 17.38 22.46 -12.99
CA ALA A 309 17.97 23.73 -12.65
C ALA A 309 18.47 23.68 -11.19
N PRO A 310 19.76 23.35 -10.95
CA PRO A 310 20.31 23.22 -9.60
C PRO A 310 20.29 24.52 -8.79
N ASP A 311 20.29 25.66 -9.47
CA ASP A 311 20.37 27.00 -8.87
C ASP A 311 18.98 27.63 -8.57
N LEU A 312 17.90 26.83 -8.54
CA LEU A 312 16.58 27.32 -8.13
C LEU A 312 16.57 27.69 -6.63
N PRO A 313 15.99 28.85 -6.24
CA PRO A 313 15.83 29.22 -4.84
C PRO A 313 15.09 28.13 -4.04
N PRO A 314 15.51 27.81 -2.80
CA PRO A 314 14.89 26.74 -2.00
C PRO A 314 13.38 26.87 -1.77
N ASP A 315 12.81 28.06 -1.90
CA ASP A 315 11.43 28.36 -1.51
C ASP A 315 10.43 28.46 -2.67
N THR A 316 10.85 28.36 -3.93
CA THR A 316 9.91 28.35 -5.07
C THR A 316 9.03 27.10 -5.04
N LEU A 317 7.70 27.23 -4.99
CA LEU A 317 6.79 26.08 -5.22
C LEU A 317 7.02 25.47 -6.60
N ASP A 318 6.65 24.20 -6.80
CA ASP A 318 6.69 23.60 -8.13
C ASP A 318 5.52 24.14 -9.00
N PRO A 319 5.79 24.83 -10.13
CA PRO A 319 4.72 25.38 -10.96
C PRO A 319 3.82 24.31 -11.58
N VAL A 320 4.33 23.09 -11.81
CA VAL A 320 3.57 21.99 -12.41
C VAL A 320 2.58 21.42 -11.38
N GLY A 321 3.04 21.12 -10.16
CA GLY A 321 2.19 20.68 -9.05
C GLY A 321 1.11 21.71 -8.68
N VAL A 322 1.45 23.00 -8.58
CA VAL A 322 0.46 24.05 -8.30
C VAL A 322 -0.54 24.22 -9.45
N ALA A 323 -0.11 24.10 -10.71
CA ALA A 323 -1.02 24.13 -11.86
C ALA A 323 -1.96 22.90 -11.89
N ARG A 324 -1.46 21.71 -11.52
CA ARG A 324 -2.27 20.49 -11.36
C ARG A 324 -3.39 20.70 -10.34
N LEU A 325 -3.08 21.17 -9.13
CA LEU A 325 -4.10 21.41 -8.10
C LEU A 325 -5.13 22.47 -8.49
N ARG A 326 -4.69 23.54 -9.17
CA ARG A 326 -5.60 24.56 -9.73
C ARG A 326 -6.53 23.99 -10.81
N HIS A 327 -6.14 22.91 -11.50
CA HIS A 327 -6.99 22.19 -12.43
C HIS A 327 -7.93 21.21 -11.71
N GLU A 328 -7.40 20.35 -10.82
CA GLU A 328 -8.17 19.32 -10.10
C GLU A 328 -9.21 19.87 -9.13
N HIS A 329 -9.00 21.07 -8.58
CA HIS A 329 -9.98 21.77 -7.75
C HIS A 329 -10.75 22.87 -8.50
N ARG A 330 -10.66 22.93 -9.84
CA ARG A 330 -11.31 23.98 -10.65
C ARG A 330 -12.83 23.97 -10.46
N ASP A 331 -13.47 22.80 -10.60
CA ASP A 331 -14.93 22.64 -10.48
C ASP A 331 -15.43 22.91 -9.04
N HIS A 332 -14.51 22.93 -8.07
CA HIS A 332 -14.82 23.38 -6.72
C HIS A 332 -14.74 24.91 -6.62
N PHE A 333 -13.59 25.51 -6.92
CA PHE A 333 -13.32 26.93 -6.64
C PHE A 333 -13.80 27.92 -7.71
N GLU A 334 -13.75 27.58 -9.00
CA GLU A 334 -14.14 28.48 -10.10
C GLU A 334 -15.61 28.95 -9.99
N PRO A 335 -16.61 28.07 -9.77
CA PRO A 335 -18.01 28.48 -9.74
C PRO A 335 -18.28 29.37 -8.52
N ARG A 336 -17.76 28.92 -7.37
CA ARG A 336 -17.81 29.62 -6.09
C ARG A 336 -17.21 31.03 -6.19
N SER A 337 -16.12 31.21 -6.95
CA SER A 337 -15.50 32.52 -7.18
C SER A 337 -16.39 33.53 -7.90
N ARG A 338 -17.39 33.04 -8.67
CA ARG A 338 -18.42 33.82 -9.36
C ARG A 338 -19.76 33.85 -8.61
N GLY A 339 -19.82 33.27 -7.40
CA GLY A 339 -21.04 33.21 -6.59
C GLY A 339 -22.10 32.24 -7.12
N VAL A 340 -21.74 31.35 -8.06
CA VAL A 340 -22.62 30.30 -8.60
C VAL A 340 -22.25 28.93 -8.00
N ALA A 341 -23.14 27.96 -8.07
CA ALA A 341 -22.92 26.65 -7.45
C ALA A 341 -22.06 25.74 -8.34
N HIS A 342 -22.17 25.84 -9.68
CA HIS A 342 -21.52 24.92 -10.62
C HIS A 342 -20.99 25.62 -11.89
N ALA A 343 -19.92 25.08 -12.49
CA ALA A 343 -19.17 25.73 -13.57
C ALA A 343 -20.01 26.06 -14.82
N ALA A 344 -21.04 25.25 -15.10
CA ALA A 344 -21.96 25.42 -16.23
C ALA A 344 -22.92 26.63 -16.09
N GLU A 345 -23.10 27.17 -14.88
CA GLU A 345 -23.91 28.37 -14.65
C GLU A 345 -23.14 29.61 -15.14
N GLN A 346 -23.73 30.36 -16.09
CA GLN A 346 -23.09 31.53 -16.71
C GLN A 346 -23.37 32.82 -15.93
N GLY A 347 -22.36 33.69 -15.83
CA GLY A 347 -22.45 35.00 -15.16
C GLY A 347 -21.51 35.12 -13.95
N ASP A 348 -21.43 36.32 -13.38
CA ASP A 348 -20.75 36.58 -12.12
C ASP A 348 -21.71 37.32 -11.17
N PHE A 349 -22.10 36.62 -10.12
CA PHE A 349 -23.06 37.04 -9.11
C PHE A 349 -22.40 37.36 -7.77
N PHE A 350 -21.10 37.09 -7.59
CA PHE A 350 -20.39 37.44 -6.37
C PHE A 350 -20.19 38.96 -6.30
N VAL A 351 -20.77 39.58 -5.27
CA VAL A 351 -20.74 41.02 -4.99
C VAL A 351 -20.46 41.29 -3.52
N GLY A 352 -19.87 42.46 -3.24
CA GLY A 352 -19.56 42.89 -1.89
C GLY A 352 -18.60 41.95 -1.15
N ARG A 353 -18.88 41.73 0.14
CA ARG A 353 -17.96 41.12 1.12
C ARG A 353 -16.61 41.86 1.20
N THR A 354 -16.60 43.16 0.88
CA THR A 354 -15.41 44.02 0.80
C THR A 354 -14.60 43.98 2.09
N ASN A 355 -15.24 44.10 3.26
CA ASN A 355 -14.56 44.03 4.56
C ASN A 355 -13.86 42.68 4.79
N ALA A 356 -14.50 41.57 4.41
CA ALA A 356 -13.95 40.23 4.58
C ALA A 356 -12.78 39.97 3.61
N LEU A 357 -12.90 40.40 2.34
CA LEU A 357 -11.78 40.34 1.38
C LEU A 357 -10.62 41.24 1.81
N ALA A 358 -10.89 42.44 2.36
CA ALA A 358 -9.87 43.33 2.91
C ALA A 358 -9.19 42.72 4.16
N ARG A 359 -9.94 42.07 5.05
CA ARG A 359 -9.39 41.35 6.21
C ARG A 359 -8.44 40.24 5.78
N ILE A 360 -8.85 39.40 4.82
CA ILE A 360 -7.99 38.33 4.26
C ILE A 360 -6.78 38.93 3.55
N ALA A 361 -6.96 39.92 2.67
CA ALA A 361 -5.86 40.57 1.96
C ALA A 361 -4.85 41.23 2.91
N SER A 362 -5.31 41.78 4.04
CA SER A 362 -4.48 42.32 5.12
C SER A 362 -3.71 41.23 5.87
N TRP A 363 -4.37 40.12 6.24
CA TRP A 363 -3.74 38.96 6.89
C TRP A 363 -2.63 38.34 6.01
N VAL A 364 -2.84 38.24 4.69
CA VAL A 364 -1.80 37.80 3.74
C VAL A 364 -0.67 38.84 3.52
N ARG A 365 -0.83 40.10 3.96
CA ARG A 365 0.15 41.18 3.80
C ARG A 365 1.10 41.38 4.99
N ALA A 366 1.00 40.59 6.06
CA ALA A 366 1.95 40.65 7.18
C ALA A 366 3.41 40.39 6.73
N GLU A 367 4.39 40.80 7.52
CA GLU A 367 5.81 40.69 7.14
C GLU A 367 6.31 39.22 7.19
N PRO A 368 7.16 38.77 6.24
CA PRO A 368 7.77 37.44 6.28
C PRO A 368 8.54 37.20 7.58
N GLY A 369 8.43 35.98 8.13
CA GLY A 369 9.06 35.61 9.40
C GLY A 369 8.29 36.02 10.66
N VAL A 370 7.25 36.85 10.56
CA VAL A 370 6.28 37.05 11.64
C VAL A 370 5.29 35.88 11.63
N ALA A 371 5.18 35.16 12.74
CA ALA A 371 4.16 34.13 12.90
C ALA A 371 2.76 34.77 12.85
N VAL A 372 1.91 34.30 11.94
CA VAL A 372 0.53 34.78 11.78
C VAL A 372 -0.41 33.64 12.16
N PRO A 373 -1.41 33.84 13.05
CA PRO A 373 -2.37 32.79 13.38
C PRO A 373 -3.15 32.33 12.13
N PRO A 374 -3.55 31.05 12.05
CA PRO A 374 -4.49 30.59 11.03
C PRO A 374 -5.77 31.41 11.03
N LEU A 375 -6.32 31.68 9.85
CA LEU A 375 -7.56 32.45 9.69
C LEU A 375 -8.70 31.51 9.31
N ALA A 376 -9.64 31.31 10.22
CA ALA A 376 -10.83 30.50 10.03
C ALA A 376 -12.03 31.37 9.63
N VAL A 377 -12.51 31.21 8.40
CA VAL A 377 -13.75 31.81 7.89
C VAL A 377 -14.93 30.96 8.33
N THR A 378 -15.80 31.53 9.16
CA THR A 378 -17.01 30.88 9.69
C THR A 378 -18.29 31.60 9.25
N GLY A 379 -19.45 31.06 9.62
CA GLY A 379 -20.77 31.58 9.27
C GLY A 379 -21.77 30.47 8.98
N ALA A 380 -23.05 30.82 8.95
CA ALA A 380 -24.19 29.92 8.74
C ALA A 380 -24.16 29.20 7.37
N PRO A 381 -25.00 28.17 7.14
CA PRO A 381 -25.18 27.58 5.81
C PRO A 381 -25.63 28.62 4.77
N GLY A 382 -24.97 28.66 3.63
CA GLY A 382 -25.24 29.66 2.57
C GLY A 382 -24.76 31.10 2.86
N SER A 383 -24.04 31.35 3.97
CA SER A 383 -23.36 32.64 4.24
C SER A 383 -22.30 33.01 3.17
N GLY A 384 -21.79 32.03 2.42
CA GLY A 384 -20.86 32.24 1.31
C GLY A 384 -19.38 32.01 1.62
N LYS A 385 -19.02 31.32 2.73
CA LYS A 385 -17.63 30.96 3.11
C LYS A 385 -16.78 30.52 1.92
N SER A 386 -17.22 29.47 1.23
CA SER A 386 -16.53 28.86 0.09
C SER A 386 -16.48 29.76 -1.15
N ALA A 387 -17.47 30.65 -1.32
CA ALA A 387 -17.48 31.67 -2.35
C ALA A 387 -16.43 32.76 -2.09
N LEU A 388 -16.24 33.15 -0.83
CA LEU A 388 -15.20 34.10 -0.42
C LEU A 388 -13.80 33.53 -0.66
N LEU A 389 -13.55 32.27 -0.30
CA LEU A 389 -12.27 31.59 -0.58
C LEU A 389 -12.03 31.42 -2.08
N GLY A 390 -13.06 31.02 -2.85
CA GLY A 390 -13.00 30.96 -4.30
C GLY A 390 -12.69 32.32 -4.94
N ARG A 391 -13.33 33.40 -4.47
CA ARG A 391 -13.07 34.76 -4.96
C ARG A 391 -11.67 35.24 -4.58
N PHE A 392 -11.20 34.98 -3.36
CA PHE A 392 -9.81 35.24 -2.97
C PHE A 392 -8.83 34.55 -3.92
N LEU A 393 -9.00 33.24 -4.18
CA LEU A 393 -8.17 32.48 -5.10
C LEU A 393 -8.18 33.06 -6.53
N ALA A 394 -9.35 33.41 -7.07
CA ALA A 394 -9.48 34.08 -8.35
C ALA A 394 -8.75 35.43 -8.40
N LEU A 395 -8.76 36.19 -7.30
CA LEU A 395 -8.03 37.46 -7.19
C LEU A 395 -6.50 37.28 -7.05
N THR A 396 -5.98 36.08 -6.76
CA THR A 396 -4.51 35.83 -6.77
C THR A 396 -3.91 35.78 -8.17
N ASP A 397 -4.72 35.46 -9.17
CA ASP A 397 -4.33 35.39 -10.58
C ASP A 397 -4.37 36.79 -11.22
N PRO A 398 -3.24 37.37 -11.67
CA PRO A 398 -3.19 38.73 -12.20
C PRO A 398 -4.12 39.00 -13.38
N ASP A 399 -4.37 37.98 -14.22
CA ASP A 399 -5.13 38.09 -15.47
C ASP A 399 -6.63 37.83 -15.28
N ASN A 400 -7.07 37.51 -14.05
CA ASN A 400 -8.46 37.18 -13.77
C ASN A 400 -9.39 38.42 -13.86
N PRO A 401 -10.50 38.36 -14.63
CA PRO A 401 -11.36 39.52 -14.86
C PRO A 401 -12.04 40.07 -13.60
N ALA A 402 -12.18 39.26 -12.52
CA ALA A 402 -12.72 39.73 -11.24
C ALA A 402 -11.91 40.91 -10.67
N ARG A 403 -10.59 40.97 -10.92
CA ARG A 403 -9.71 42.02 -10.41
C ARG A 403 -10.04 43.41 -10.93
N MET A 404 -10.70 43.54 -12.09
CA MET A 404 -11.03 44.87 -12.67
C MET A 404 -12.12 45.63 -11.91
N ASN A 405 -13.02 44.91 -11.23
CA ASN A 405 -14.17 45.48 -10.50
C ASN A 405 -14.00 45.37 -8.96
N THR A 406 -12.75 45.17 -8.50
CA THR A 406 -12.42 44.85 -7.11
C THR A 406 -11.53 45.93 -6.51
N GLU A 407 -11.83 46.40 -5.28
CA GLU A 407 -11.12 47.53 -4.68
C GLU A 407 -9.64 47.23 -4.37
N PRO A 408 -8.69 48.16 -4.58
CA PRO A 408 -7.25 47.90 -4.39
C PRO A 408 -6.84 47.40 -2.99
N GLN A 409 -7.63 47.72 -1.97
CA GLN A 409 -7.44 47.27 -0.58
C GLN A 409 -7.87 45.82 -0.34
N THR A 410 -8.75 45.27 -1.19
CA THR A 410 -9.20 43.87 -1.17
C THR A 410 -8.36 42.95 -2.06
N LEU A 411 -7.52 43.50 -2.93
CA LEU A 411 -6.65 42.69 -3.79
C LEU A 411 -5.51 42.06 -2.96
N PRO A 412 -5.24 40.74 -3.11
CA PRO A 412 -4.06 40.12 -2.53
C PRO A 412 -2.78 40.66 -3.22
N PRO A 413 -1.63 40.70 -2.52
CA PRO A 413 -0.37 41.13 -3.11
C PRO A 413 0.04 40.23 -4.30
N PRO A 414 0.70 40.79 -5.33
CA PRO A 414 1.12 40.04 -6.50
C PRO A 414 2.25 39.06 -6.17
N GLY A 415 2.31 37.93 -6.90
CA GLY A 415 3.39 36.95 -6.78
C GLY A 415 3.29 35.97 -5.60
N LEU A 416 2.16 35.94 -4.87
CA LEU A 416 1.95 34.99 -3.79
C LEU A 416 2.02 33.52 -4.26
N ALA A 417 2.77 32.72 -3.50
CA ALA A 417 2.65 31.27 -3.51
C ALA A 417 1.32 30.86 -2.84
N VAL A 418 0.36 30.31 -3.61
CA VAL A 418 -0.96 29.92 -3.10
C VAL A 418 -1.36 28.52 -3.57
N VAL A 419 -1.63 27.64 -2.61
CA VAL A 419 -2.02 26.24 -2.80
C VAL A 419 -3.50 26.07 -2.43
N PRO A 420 -4.40 25.80 -3.39
CA PRO A 420 -5.82 25.50 -3.13
C PRO A 420 -6.01 24.02 -2.78
N LEU A 421 -6.83 23.74 -1.77
CA LEU A 421 -7.18 22.39 -1.30
C LEU A 421 -8.68 22.35 -0.90
N SER A 422 -9.35 21.23 -1.10
CA SER A 422 -10.77 21.04 -0.73
C SER A 422 -10.94 19.82 0.16
N GLY A 423 -11.64 19.98 1.29
CA GLY A 423 -11.97 18.88 2.21
C GLY A 423 -13.06 17.94 1.68
N ARG A 424 -13.82 18.37 0.67
CA ARG A 424 -14.99 17.65 0.16
C ARG A 424 -14.59 16.29 -0.43
N GLY A 425 -15.05 15.23 0.22
CA GLY A 425 -14.82 13.85 -0.21
C GLY A 425 -13.52 13.21 0.27
N ILE A 426 -12.75 13.88 1.15
CA ILE A 426 -11.56 13.29 1.78
C ILE A 426 -11.97 12.21 2.79
N ASN A 427 -11.35 11.03 2.67
CA ASN A 427 -11.61 9.88 3.56
C ASN A 427 -10.43 9.53 4.48
N GLY A 428 -9.34 10.31 4.44
CA GLY A 428 -8.22 10.25 5.37
C GLY A 428 -7.12 11.25 5.00
N PRO A 429 -6.10 11.46 5.86
CA PRO A 429 -5.07 12.49 5.63
C PRO A 429 -4.20 12.26 4.38
N ARG A 430 -4.15 11.04 3.83
CA ARG A 430 -3.30 10.67 2.67
C ARG A 430 -3.45 11.62 1.47
N SER A 431 -4.68 11.99 1.11
CA SER A 431 -4.98 12.82 -0.05
C SER A 431 -4.42 14.26 0.09
N LEU A 432 -4.76 14.92 1.22
CA LEU A 432 -4.29 16.28 1.54
C LEU A 432 -2.75 16.37 1.61
N ILE A 433 -2.09 15.33 2.12
CA ILE A 433 -0.62 15.24 2.20
C ILE A 433 -0.02 15.09 0.80
N ALA A 434 -0.59 14.24 -0.06
CA ALA A 434 -0.08 14.01 -1.42
C ALA A 434 -0.18 15.27 -2.30
N ASP A 435 -1.27 16.04 -2.17
CA ASP A 435 -1.44 17.28 -2.90
C ASP A 435 -0.47 18.38 -2.42
N LEU A 436 -0.29 18.54 -1.10
CA LEU A 436 0.75 19.43 -0.56
C LEU A 436 2.17 19.02 -0.98
N ALA A 437 2.49 17.72 -0.95
CA ALA A 437 3.78 17.20 -1.42
C ALA A 437 4.03 17.54 -2.90
N SER A 438 3.00 17.39 -3.74
CA SER A 438 3.04 17.74 -5.16
C SER A 438 3.25 19.25 -5.38
N ALA A 439 2.57 20.13 -4.65
CA ALA A 439 2.78 21.58 -4.73
C ALA A 439 4.20 22.02 -4.31
N LEU A 440 4.83 21.26 -3.42
CA LEU A 440 6.20 21.47 -2.94
C LEU A 440 7.27 20.81 -3.84
N GLY A 441 6.86 20.07 -4.88
CA GLY A 441 7.77 19.34 -5.77
C GLY A 441 8.46 18.13 -5.14
N LEU A 442 7.92 17.61 -4.03
CA LEU A 442 8.44 16.43 -3.32
C LEU A 442 8.14 15.13 -4.07
N PRO A 443 8.88 14.03 -3.82
CA PRO A 443 8.60 12.73 -4.42
C PRO A 443 7.17 12.22 -4.12
N PRO A 444 6.51 11.54 -5.08
CA PRO A 444 5.24 10.86 -4.83
C PRO A 444 5.34 9.87 -3.65
N GLY A 445 4.32 9.85 -2.79
CA GLY A 445 4.33 9.04 -1.57
C GLY A 445 5.03 9.68 -0.35
N SER A 446 5.52 10.92 -0.47
CA SER A 446 6.05 11.69 0.67
C SER A 446 5.05 11.78 1.83
N GLY A 447 5.47 11.39 3.03
CA GLY A 447 4.64 11.43 4.24
C GLY A 447 4.47 12.83 4.86
N PRO A 448 3.60 12.98 5.87
CA PRO A 448 3.28 14.28 6.46
C PRO A 448 4.51 14.98 7.07
N GLY A 449 5.43 14.22 7.66
CA GLY A 449 6.69 14.76 8.19
C GLY A 449 7.60 15.39 7.11
N ALA A 450 7.60 14.85 5.88
CA ALA A 450 8.36 15.43 4.78
C ALA A 450 7.73 16.73 4.28
N VAL A 451 6.39 16.79 4.20
CA VAL A 451 5.63 18.01 3.89
C VAL A 451 5.86 19.09 4.95
N LEU A 452 5.73 18.75 6.24
CA LEU A 452 5.96 19.68 7.34
C LEU A 452 7.42 20.17 7.40
N ALA A 453 8.41 19.29 7.18
CA ALA A 453 9.82 19.69 7.13
C ALA A 453 10.12 20.61 5.94
N ALA A 454 9.58 20.30 4.75
CA ALA A 454 9.74 21.12 3.55
C ALA A 454 9.04 22.49 3.66
N LEU A 455 7.97 22.59 4.45
CA LEU A 455 7.32 23.87 4.78
C LEU A 455 8.07 24.65 5.86
N SER A 456 8.58 23.98 6.90
CA SER A 456 9.36 24.58 8.00
C SER A 456 10.72 25.12 7.56
N GLY A 457 11.30 24.57 6.49
CA GLY A 457 12.55 25.05 5.91
C GLY A 457 12.45 26.31 5.06
N ARG A 458 11.24 26.85 4.84
CA ARG A 458 10.99 28.00 3.95
C ARG A 458 11.23 29.34 4.65
N THR A 459 11.68 30.32 3.86
CA THR A 459 11.67 31.75 4.23
C THR A 459 10.55 32.53 3.51
N ASP A 460 10.25 32.22 2.23
CA ASP A 460 9.11 32.84 1.53
C ASP A 460 7.75 32.27 1.99
N PRO A 461 6.78 33.11 2.40
CA PRO A 461 5.47 32.66 2.85
C PRO A 461 4.65 31.95 1.76
N VAL A 462 3.98 30.85 2.13
CA VAL A 462 3.01 30.14 1.29
C VAL A 462 1.61 30.19 1.91
N VAL A 463 0.61 30.55 1.11
CA VAL A 463 -0.80 30.52 1.53
C VAL A 463 -1.40 29.16 1.17
N ILE A 464 -1.92 28.46 2.17
CA ILE A 464 -2.68 27.21 2.01
C ILE A 464 -4.15 27.55 2.22
N VAL A 465 -4.99 27.32 1.21
CA VAL A 465 -6.42 27.63 1.24
C VAL A 465 -7.19 26.32 1.29
N LEU A 466 -7.79 26.00 2.44
CA LEU A 466 -8.53 24.76 2.70
C LEU A 466 -10.02 25.05 2.91
N ASP A 467 -10.83 24.76 1.91
CA ASP A 467 -12.29 24.96 1.95
C ASP A 467 -13.04 23.67 2.32
N GLY A 468 -14.09 23.78 3.13
CA GLY A 468 -14.90 22.66 3.57
C GLY A 468 -14.18 21.72 4.54
N LEU A 469 -13.49 22.25 5.57
CA LEU A 469 -12.86 21.40 6.60
C LEU A 469 -13.90 20.55 7.35
N ASP A 470 -15.12 21.07 7.52
CA ASP A 470 -16.28 20.35 8.08
C ASP A 470 -16.95 19.37 7.08
N GLU A 471 -16.55 19.35 5.81
CA GLU A 471 -17.00 18.37 4.81
C GLU A 471 -16.11 17.11 4.76
N ILE A 472 -15.03 17.05 5.55
CA ILE A 472 -14.23 15.84 5.74
C ILE A 472 -15.00 14.86 6.64
N THR A 473 -15.10 13.59 6.24
CA THR A 473 -15.99 12.64 6.92
C THR A 473 -15.59 12.42 8.40
N PRO A 474 -16.55 12.29 9.35
CA PRO A 474 -16.22 12.17 10.78
C PRO A 474 -15.35 10.96 11.15
N PHE A 475 -15.36 9.89 10.33
CA PHE A 475 -14.51 8.71 10.51
C PHE A 475 -13.12 8.85 9.86
N ALA A 476 -12.88 9.90 9.08
CA ALA A 476 -11.57 10.31 8.53
C ALA A 476 -10.88 11.37 9.39
N TYR A 477 -11.62 11.98 10.32
CA TYR A 477 -11.13 12.95 11.28
C TYR A 477 -10.45 12.27 12.48
N ASP A 478 -9.45 11.44 12.19
CA ASP A 478 -8.58 10.86 13.21
C ASP A 478 -7.69 11.94 13.85
N GLU A 479 -7.03 11.59 14.97
CA GLU A 479 -6.12 12.51 15.66
C GLU A 479 -4.96 12.95 14.75
N GLY A 480 -4.57 12.13 13.76
CA GLY A 480 -3.49 12.39 12.82
C GLY A 480 -3.80 13.49 11.82
N LEU A 481 -4.99 13.50 11.20
CA LEU A 481 -5.43 14.59 10.33
C LEU A 481 -5.58 15.89 11.13
N ALA A 482 -6.24 15.82 12.29
CA ALA A 482 -6.42 17.00 13.14
C ALA A 482 -5.08 17.57 13.63
N HIS A 483 -4.13 16.71 14.00
CA HIS A 483 -2.76 17.09 14.34
C HIS A 483 -2.01 17.68 13.14
N PHE A 484 -2.15 17.12 11.93
CA PHE A 484 -1.50 17.61 10.72
C PHE A 484 -1.96 19.04 10.35
N VAL A 485 -3.27 19.31 10.39
CA VAL A 485 -3.80 20.66 10.11
C VAL A 485 -3.33 21.68 11.16
N ARG A 486 -3.29 21.32 12.46
CA ARG A 486 -2.67 22.16 13.50
C ARG A 486 -1.19 22.40 13.26
N SER A 487 -0.45 21.36 12.87
CA SER A 487 0.99 21.44 12.59
C SER A 487 1.29 22.36 11.40
N LEU A 488 0.44 22.35 10.36
CA LEU A 488 0.53 23.34 9.27
C LEU A 488 0.34 24.76 9.78
N GLY A 489 -0.66 24.99 10.65
CA GLY A 489 -0.94 26.30 11.23
C GLY A 489 0.16 26.86 12.14
N GLY A 490 1.01 26.00 12.71
CA GLY A 490 2.12 26.39 13.58
C GLY A 490 3.43 26.74 12.86
N ILE A 491 3.52 26.60 11.53
CA ILE A 491 4.75 26.87 10.77
C ILE A 491 4.80 28.37 10.37
N PRO A 492 5.82 29.15 10.76
CA PRO A 492 5.86 30.61 10.48
C PRO A 492 5.84 31.00 9.00
N ALA A 493 6.25 30.10 8.10
CA ALA A 493 6.19 30.32 6.65
C ALA A 493 4.84 29.90 6.02
N VAL A 494 3.91 29.32 6.78
CA VAL A 494 2.58 28.90 6.32
C VAL A 494 1.54 29.92 6.73
N ARG A 495 0.67 30.26 5.78
CA ARG A 495 -0.52 31.08 5.97
C ARG A 495 -1.75 30.21 5.71
N LEU A 496 -2.28 29.61 6.77
CA LEU A 496 -3.39 28.68 6.69
C LEU A 496 -4.74 29.42 6.73
N LEU A 497 -5.43 29.48 5.59
CA LEU A 497 -6.78 30.03 5.42
C LEU A 497 -7.77 28.87 5.33
N VAL A 498 -8.71 28.78 6.28
CA VAL A 498 -9.64 27.66 6.39
C VAL A 498 -11.08 28.17 6.30
N ALA A 499 -11.97 27.47 5.59
CA ALA A 499 -13.41 27.65 5.77
C ALA A 499 -14.01 26.45 6.52
N THR A 500 -14.78 26.73 7.57
CA THR A 500 -15.38 25.69 8.42
C THR A 500 -16.65 26.13 9.16
N ARG A 501 -17.27 25.23 9.93
CA ARG A 501 -18.34 25.54 10.92
C ARG A 501 -17.71 25.95 12.26
N ALA A 502 -18.37 26.84 12.99
CA ALA A 502 -17.89 27.31 14.30
C ALA A 502 -17.64 26.17 15.30
N SER A 503 -18.41 25.08 15.23
CA SER A 503 -18.22 23.87 16.05
C SER A 503 -16.92 23.10 15.79
N GLN A 504 -16.27 23.30 14.63
CA GLN A 504 -15.02 22.62 14.25
C GLN A 504 -13.76 23.48 14.51
N LEU A 505 -13.91 24.73 14.99
CA LEU A 505 -12.78 25.61 15.30
C LEU A 505 -11.78 24.99 16.28
N GLY A 506 -12.26 24.24 17.28
CA GLY A 506 -11.39 23.54 18.24
C GLY A 506 -10.42 22.53 17.61
N SER A 507 -10.69 22.07 16.38
CA SER A 507 -9.74 21.22 15.65
C SER A 507 -8.49 21.96 15.17
N LEU A 508 -8.56 23.28 14.99
CA LEU A 508 -7.46 24.15 14.54
C LEU A 508 -6.51 24.60 15.66
N GLY A 509 -6.87 24.35 16.93
CA GLY A 509 -6.11 24.80 18.10
C GLY A 509 -6.64 26.12 18.70
N PRO A 510 -6.04 26.60 19.80
CA PRO A 510 -6.52 27.80 20.50
C PRO A 510 -6.18 29.11 19.78
N ASP A 511 -5.04 29.17 19.08
CA ASP A 511 -4.49 30.39 18.48
C ASP A 511 -5.01 30.63 17.04
N VAL A 512 -6.32 30.49 16.84
CA VAL A 512 -6.99 30.69 15.53
C VAL A 512 -7.75 32.01 15.51
N GLU A 513 -7.53 32.83 14.48
CA GLU A 513 -8.33 34.04 14.24
C GLU A 513 -9.62 33.66 13.50
N VAL A 514 -10.77 34.19 13.94
CA VAL A 514 -12.09 33.84 13.40
C VAL A 514 -12.71 35.01 12.64
N LEU A 515 -12.87 34.84 11.32
CA LEU A 515 -13.60 35.74 10.45
C LEU A 515 -15.03 35.22 10.30
N ASP A 516 -15.91 35.62 11.21
CA ASP A 516 -17.32 35.24 11.16
C ASP A 516 -18.11 36.08 10.15
N LEU A 517 -18.55 35.46 9.06
CA LEU A 517 -19.36 36.09 8.02
C LEU A 517 -20.76 36.51 8.47
N ASP A 518 -21.17 36.11 9.67
CA ASP A 518 -22.43 36.51 10.30
C ASP A 518 -22.28 37.56 11.42
N SER A 519 -21.05 38.02 11.66
CA SER A 519 -20.77 39.20 12.49
C SER A 519 -21.27 40.50 11.82
N PRO A 520 -21.62 41.54 12.60
CA PRO A 520 -21.99 42.86 12.04
C PRO A 520 -20.89 43.58 11.25
N GLU A 521 -19.62 43.16 11.37
CA GLU A 521 -18.49 43.74 10.63
C GLU A 521 -18.36 43.17 9.21
N TYR A 522 -18.64 41.88 9.04
CA TYR A 522 -18.46 41.18 7.76
C TYR A 522 -19.77 40.88 7.02
N ARG A 523 -20.93 40.94 7.69
CA ARG A 523 -22.26 40.90 7.03
C ARG A 523 -22.42 42.05 6.05
N ASP A 524 -22.96 41.73 4.88
CA ASP A 524 -23.11 42.67 3.76
C ASP A 524 -24.55 42.58 3.21
N GLU A 525 -25.42 43.45 3.72
CA GLU A 525 -26.81 43.51 3.27
C GLU A 525 -26.95 44.08 1.84
N ASP A 526 -26.03 44.96 1.42
CA ASP A 526 -26.08 45.55 0.08
C ASP A 526 -25.61 44.57 -1.00
N ALA A 527 -24.73 43.62 -0.65
CA ALA A 527 -24.47 42.45 -1.46
C ALA A 527 -25.73 41.59 -1.64
N LEU A 528 -26.49 41.30 -0.58
CA LEU A 528 -27.74 40.54 -0.67
C LEU A 528 -28.77 41.25 -1.59
N ARG A 529 -28.91 42.57 -1.45
CA ARG A 529 -29.76 43.41 -2.34
C ARG A 529 -29.27 43.36 -3.80
N GLN A 530 -27.97 43.43 -4.04
CA GLN A 530 -27.40 43.34 -5.40
C GLN A 530 -27.54 41.94 -6.02
N VAL A 531 -27.41 40.85 -5.24
CA VAL A 531 -27.67 39.49 -5.71
C VAL A 531 -29.14 39.32 -6.11
N ALA A 532 -30.08 39.81 -5.28
CA ALA A 532 -31.51 39.82 -5.61
C ALA A 532 -31.80 40.52 -6.95
N GLN A 533 -31.16 41.68 -7.19
CA GLN A 533 -31.28 42.43 -8.44
C GLN A 533 -30.66 41.72 -9.65
N ARG A 534 -29.57 40.95 -9.47
CA ARG A 534 -28.91 40.21 -10.57
C ARG A 534 -29.61 38.90 -10.95
N LEU A 535 -30.28 38.25 -9.99
CA LEU A 535 -30.99 36.98 -10.22
C LEU A 535 -32.42 37.17 -10.73
N ALA A 536 -33.02 38.34 -10.49
CA ALA A 536 -34.37 38.67 -10.97
C ALA A 536 -34.44 38.75 -12.50
N ARG A 537 -35.49 38.18 -13.08
CA ARG A 537 -35.72 38.14 -14.54
C ARG A 537 -36.24 39.46 -15.10
N ASP A 538 -36.90 40.27 -14.26
CA ASP A 538 -37.42 41.59 -14.60
C ASP A 538 -37.45 42.53 -13.38
N PRO A 539 -37.58 43.87 -13.57
CA PRO A 539 -37.55 44.84 -12.47
C PRO A 539 -38.71 44.73 -11.47
N GLY A 540 -39.86 44.16 -11.89
CA GLY A 540 -40.99 43.88 -11.02
C GLY A 540 -40.69 42.71 -10.08
N GLN A 541 -40.15 41.61 -10.62
CA GLN A 541 -39.64 40.50 -9.81
C GLN A 541 -38.54 40.98 -8.84
N ALA A 542 -37.61 41.82 -9.31
CA ALA A 542 -36.56 42.41 -8.47
C ALA A 542 -37.15 43.22 -7.30
N SER A 543 -38.15 44.07 -7.58
CA SER A 543 -38.82 44.87 -6.55
C SER A 543 -39.62 44.02 -5.55
N ALA A 544 -40.15 42.86 -5.96
CA ALA A 544 -40.81 41.92 -5.06
C ALA A 544 -39.79 41.27 -4.11
N ILE A 545 -38.75 40.64 -4.66
CA ILE A 545 -37.70 39.96 -3.88
C ILE A 545 -37.05 40.93 -2.88
N LEU A 546 -36.77 42.18 -3.29
CA LEU A 546 -36.25 43.21 -2.39
C LEU A 546 -37.25 43.60 -1.28
N GLY A 547 -38.53 43.78 -1.61
CA GLY A 547 -39.57 44.12 -0.64
C GLY A 547 -39.95 42.97 0.31
N ASP A 548 -39.60 41.73 -0.04
CA ASP A 548 -39.66 40.55 0.82
C ASP A 548 -38.42 40.49 1.73
N LEU A 549 -37.22 40.62 1.14
CA LEU A 549 -35.93 40.65 1.83
C LEU A 549 -35.82 41.79 2.87
N GLU A 550 -36.38 42.97 2.61
CA GLU A 550 -36.40 44.08 3.58
C GLU A 550 -37.31 43.80 4.80
N ARG A 551 -38.42 43.08 4.60
CA ARG A 551 -39.27 42.60 5.71
C ARG A 551 -38.54 41.58 6.57
N ASP A 552 -37.70 40.75 5.96
CA ASP A 552 -36.96 39.67 6.59
C ASP A 552 -35.70 40.15 7.34
N ILE A 553 -34.87 40.98 6.69
CA ILE A 553 -33.71 41.68 7.28
C ILE A 553 -34.09 42.39 8.58
N THR A 554 -35.28 42.98 8.63
CA THR A 554 -35.82 43.71 9.79
C THR A 554 -36.22 42.79 10.96
N ARG A 555 -36.43 41.48 10.73
CA ARG A 555 -36.99 40.53 11.72
C ARG A 555 -35.97 39.61 12.40
N ARG A 556 -34.68 39.70 12.04
CA ARG A 556 -33.54 38.91 12.59
C ARG A 556 -33.43 37.45 12.15
N VAL A 557 -34.20 37.05 11.13
CA VAL A 557 -34.03 35.78 10.39
C VAL A 557 -32.61 35.68 9.81
N ASP A 558 -32.11 34.45 9.63
CA ASP A 558 -30.71 34.21 9.30
C ASP A 558 -30.38 34.59 7.84
N ARG A 559 -29.46 35.55 7.68
CA ARG A 559 -29.32 36.41 6.49
C ARG A 559 -28.49 35.77 5.37
N SER A 560 -28.92 34.60 4.93
CA SER A 560 -28.17 33.73 4.01
C SER A 560 -28.37 34.08 2.53
N PHE A 561 -27.28 34.06 1.74
CA PHE A 561 -27.35 34.26 0.28
C PHE A 561 -28.17 33.16 -0.41
N LEU A 562 -28.31 31.99 0.22
CA LEU A 562 -29.18 30.90 -0.22
C LEU A 562 -30.65 31.32 -0.29
N MET A 563 -31.14 32.10 0.67
CA MET A 563 -32.53 32.54 0.71
C MET A 563 -32.86 33.47 -0.46
N VAL A 564 -31.95 34.40 -0.76
CA VAL A 564 -32.06 35.28 -1.94
C VAL A 564 -32.09 34.47 -3.24
N HIS A 565 -31.26 33.42 -3.33
CA HIS A 565 -31.25 32.53 -4.49
C HIS A 565 -32.56 31.74 -4.65
N LEU A 566 -33.13 31.20 -3.56
CA LEU A 566 -34.39 30.46 -3.59
C LEU A 566 -35.60 31.37 -3.92
N LEU A 567 -35.66 32.58 -3.35
CA LEU A 567 -36.67 33.60 -3.70
C LEU A 567 -36.59 33.98 -5.19
N ALA A 568 -35.39 34.27 -5.70
CA ALA A 568 -35.22 34.68 -7.09
C ALA A 568 -35.48 33.54 -8.10
N ALA A 569 -35.19 32.31 -7.72
CA ALA A 569 -35.57 31.11 -8.47
C ALA A 569 -37.08 30.78 -8.38
N GLY A 570 -37.86 31.53 -7.59
CA GLY A 570 -39.30 31.30 -7.39
C GLY A 570 -39.63 30.01 -6.67
N ALA A 571 -38.67 29.44 -5.93
CA ALA A 571 -38.90 28.25 -5.11
C ALA A 571 -39.69 28.58 -3.82
N LEU A 572 -39.75 29.86 -3.44
CA LEU A 572 -40.03 30.30 -2.08
C LEU A 572 -40.80 31.62 -2.11
N THR A 573 -41.81 31.78 -1.26
CA THR A 573 -42.56 33.04 -1.08
C THR A 573 -42.15 33.80 0.19
N ALA A 574 -42.53 35.07 0.25
CA ALA A 574 -42.30 35.95 1.40
C ALA A 574 -42.87 35.42 2.71
N ASP A 575 -44.03 34.76 2.66
CA ASP A 575 -44.75 34.31 3.85
C ASP A 575 -44.20 32.96 4.36
N GLU A 576 -43.72 32.08 3.46
CA GLU A 576 -43.00 30.85 3.81
C GLU A 576 -41.63 31.15 4.42
N LEU A 577 -40.91 32.15 3.88
CA LEU A 577 -39.68 32.70 4.46
C LEU A 577 -39.93 33.17 5.90
N VAL A 578 -40.96 33.99 6.10
CA VAL A 578 -41.33 34.53 7.42
C VAL A 578 -41.81 33.45 8.40
N ALA A 579 -42.41 32.36 7.92
CA ALA A 579 -42.85 31.25 8.75
C ALA A 579 -41.69 30.34 9.21
N ASN A 580 -40.65 30.18 8.38
CA ASN A 580 -39.57 29.20 8.59
C ASN A 580 -38.17 29.80 8.82
N GLY A 581 -38.03 31.13 8.84
CA GLY A 581 -36.73 31.81 8.73
C GLY A 581 -35.66 31.38 9.75
N ASP A 582 -36.05 31.06 10.99
CA ASP A 582 -35.11 30.62 12.03
C ASP A 582 -34.65 29.15 11.87
N ASN A 583 -35.17 28.40 10.88
CA ASN A 583 -34.80 27.00 10.65
C ASN A 583 -34.88 26.53 9.18
N LEU A 584 -33.73 26.48 8.50
CA LEU A 584 -33.57 25.86 7.17
C LEU A 584 -34.10 24.42 7.09
N THR A 585 -34.13 23.68 8.20
CA THR A 585 -34.65 22.29 8.26
C THR A 585 -36.17 22.24 8.09
N SER A 586 -36.90 23.20 8.66
CA SER A 586 -38.35 23.34 8.44
C SER A 586 -38.62 23.87 7.04
N LEU A 587 -37.81 24.84 6.59
CA LEU A 587 -37.91 25.38 5.24
C LEU A 587 -37.82 24.31 4.15
N PHE A 588 -36.79 23.45 4.16
CA PHE A 588 -36.65 22.41 3.13
C PHE A 588 -37.79 21.39 3.18
N ARG A 589 -38.31 21.07 4.37
CA ARG A 589 -39.49 20.23 4.55
C ARG A 589 -40.72 20.82 3.84
N ASP A 590 -41.02 22.10 4.11
CA ASP A 590 -42.16 22.82 3.53
C ASP A 590 -42.00 23.00 2.00
N LEU A 591 -40.77 23.02 1.49
CA LEU A 591 -40.47 23.03 0.04
C LEU A 591 -40.60 21.65 -0.64
N ILE A 592 -40.40 20.55 0.11
CA ILE A 592 -40.41 19.17 -0.40
C ILE A 592 -41.81 18.54 -0.32
N GLN A 593 -42.59 18.90 0.71
CA GLN A 593 -43.96 18.40 0.92
C GLN A 593 -44.90 18.64 -0.28
N PRO A 594 -44.91 19.80 -0.96
CA PRO A 594 -45.79 20.08 -2.11
C PRO A 594 -45.41 19.34 -3.40
N LEU A 595 -44.26 18.67 -3.46
CA LEU A 595 -43.74 18.01 -4.66
C LEU A 595 -44.34 16.61 -4.92
N GLY A 596 -44.91 15.99 -3.88
CA GLY A 596 -45.36 14.60 -3.88
C GLY A 596 -46.85 14.44 -3.55
N PRO A 597 -47.28 13.20 -3.26
CA PRO A 597 -48.50 12.90 -2.49
C PRO A 597 -48.21 12.76 -0.98
N ASP A 598 -46.92 12.64 -0.63
CA ASP A 598 -46.36 12.45 0.71
C ASP A 598 -44.94 13.05 0.71
N GLU A 599 -44.57 13.70 1.81
CA GLU A 599 -43.26 14.33 2.02
C GLU A 599 -42.13 13.32 1.86
N ALA A 600 -42.28 12.15 2.50
CA ALA A 600 -41.22 11.14 2.52
C ALA A 600 -41.01 10.49 1.14
N ARG A 601 -42.03 10.40 0.26
CA ARG A 601 -41.85 9.98 -1.14
C ARG A 601 -41.09 11.05 -1.95
N SER A 602 -41.32 12.35 -1.71
CA SER A 602 -40.55 13.43 -2.34
C SER A 602 -39.07 13.40 -1.93
N GLU A 603 -38.77 13.23 -0.63
CA GLU A 603 -37.38 13.07 -0.15
C GLU A 603 -36.71 11.86 -0.81
N ARG A 604 -37.40 10.71 -0.88
CA ARG A 604 -36.90 9.49 -1.54
C ARG A 604 -36.59 9.71 -3.03
N LEU A 605 -37.43 10.44 -3.76
CA LEU A 605 -37.20 10.78 -5.17
C LEU A 605 -36.00 11.73 -5.37
N LEU A 606 -35.77 12.68 -4.46
CA LEU A 606 -34.61 13.58 -4.48
C LEU A 606 -33.30 12.91 -4.00
N SER A 607 -33.39 11.82 -3.22
CA SER A 607 -32.23 11.22 -2.54
C SER A 607 -31.02 10.88 -3.45
N PRO A 608 -31.14 10.40 -4.70
CA PRO A 608 -29.96 10.16 -5.54
C PRO A 608 -29.25 11.47 -5.96
N LEU A 609 -30.00 12.58 -6.12
CA LEU A 609 -29.42 13.88 -6.43
C LEU A 609 -28.64 14.47 -5.23
N ALA A 610 -28.96 14.07 -4.00
CA ALA A 610 -28.21 14.46 -2.80
C ALA A 610 -26.81 13.83 -2.72
N TYR A 611 -26.58 12.72 -3.42
CA TYR A 611 -25.28 12.07 -3.56
C TYR A 611 -24.56 12.39 -4.88
N ALA A 612 -25.21 13.10 -5.81
CA ALA A 612 -24.70 13.31 -7.16
C ALA A 612 -23.33 14.04 -7.21
N GLN A 613 -22.47 13.57 -8.09
CA GLN A 613 -21.11 14.06 -8.32
C GLN A 613 -21.00 14.81 -9.66
N GLY A 614 -19.89 15.55 -9.84
CA GLY A 614 -19.58 16.26 -11.08
C GLY A 614 -20.68 17.24 -11.51
N ALA A 615 -21.08 17.16 -12.78
CA ALA A 615 -22.13 18.02 -13.35
C ALA A 615 -23.55 17.66 -12.87
N GLY A 616 -23.79 16.41 -12.44
CA GLY A 616 -25.11 15.87 -12.09
C GLY A 616 -25.40 14.51 -12.73
N LEU A 617 -26.55 13.93 -12.35
CA LEU A 617 -27.04 12.63 -12.82
C LEU A 617 -27.93 12.77 -14.07
N PRO A 618 -27.73 11.97 -15.13
CA PRO A 618 -28.68 11.89 -16.24
C PRO A 618 -29.95 11.16 -15.80
N ILE A 619 -31.10 11.53 -16.37
CA ILE A 619 -32.42 11.00 -15.95
C ILE A 619 -32.54 9.47 -16.04
N GLY A 620 -31.81 8.85 -16.96
CA GLY A 620 -31.75 7.39 -17.14
C GLY A 620 -31.08 6.65 -15.98
N LEU A 621 -30.17 7.30 -15.25
CA LEU A 621 -29.59 6.75 -14.01
C LEU A 621 -30.39 7.15 -12.77
N TRP A 622 -31.00 8.34 -12.75
CA TRP A 622 -31.71 8.85 -11.57
C TRP A 622 -32.86 7.92 -11.12
N ALA A 623 -33.77 7.50 -12.02
CA ALA A 623 -34.92 6.67 -11.60
C ALA A 623 -34.52 5.30 -11.00
N PRO A 624 -33.63 4.51 -11.64
CA PRO A 624 -33.16 3.26 -11.03
C PRO A 624 -32.32 3.45 -9.76
N LEU A 625 -31.69 4.61 -9.56
CA LEU A 625 -30.98 4.90 -8.32
C LEU A 625 -31.92 5.24 -7.15
N VAL A 626 -33.12 5.78 -7.40
CA VAL A 626 -34.16 5.87 -6.35
C VAL A 626 -34.46 4.47 -5.79
N GLU A 627 -34.68 3.49 -6.66
CA GLU A 627 -34.91 2.10 -6.24
C GLU A 627 -33.69 1.49 -5.54
N ALA A 628 -32.47 1.77 -6.03
CA ALA A 628 -31.24 1.25 -5.43
C ALA A 628 -30.98 1.78 -4.00
N LEU A 629 -31.27 3.06 -3.73
CA LEU A 629 -31.07 3.70 -2.41
C LEU A 629 -32.22 3.38 -1.44
N THR A 630 -33.46 3.38 -1.93
CA THR A 630 -34.66 3.37 -1.07
C THR A 630 -35.39 2.03 -1.02
N GLY A 631 -35.19 1.15 -2.00
CA GLY A 631 -35.93 -0.10 -2.15
C GLY A 631 -37.34 0.05 -2.76
N GLU A 632 -37.79 1.27 -3.05
CA GLU A 632 -39.07 1.51 -3.73
C GLU A 632 -38.88 1.73 -5.24
N VAL A 633 -39.64 0.99 -6.04
CA VAL A 633 -39.66 1.17 -7.51
C VAL A 633 -40.04 2.62 -7.86
N CYS A 634 -39.29 3.22 -8.79
CA CYS A 634 -39.57 4.52 -9.37
C CYS A 634 -39.63 4.40 -10.89
N THR A 635 -40.75 4.82 -11.51
CA THR A 635 -40.85 4.75 -12.97
C THR A 635 -40.24 5.99 -13.64
N PRO A 636 -39.59 5.87 -14.82
CA PRO A 636 -39.09 7.03 -15.56
C PRO A 636 -40.16 8.03 -16.01
N GLU A 637 -41.46 7.73 -15.85
CA GLU A 637 -42.56 8.69 -16.10
C GLU A 637 -43.02 9.38 -14.82
N GLU A 638 -43.11 8.66 -13.70
CA GLU A 638 -43.27 9.26 -12.37
C GLU A 638 -42.17 10.27 -12.08
N LEU A 639 -40.91 9.91 -12.34
CA LEU A 639 -39.77 10.79 -12.09
C LEU A 639 -39.81 12.08 -12.93
N ARG A 640 -40.26 12.00 -14.20
CA ARG A 640 -40.44 13.20 -15.04
C ARG A 640 -41.54 14.10 -14.47
N ARG A 641 -42.70 13.55 -14.12
CA ARG A 641 -43.80 14.30 -13.47
C ARG A 641 -43.41 14.87 -12.10
N PHE A 642 -42.44 14.27 -11.41
CA PHE A 642 -41.86 14.80 -10.19
C PHE A 642 -40.86 15.93 -10.46
N HIS A 643 -39.98 15.76 -11.45
CA HIS A 643 -39.05 16.80 -11.91
C HIS A 643 -39.78 18.06 -12.39
N ASP A 644 -40.85 17.91 -13.18
CA ASP A 644 -41.76 18.98 -13.60
C ASP A 644 -42.36 19.77 -12.41
N ARG A 645 -42.51 19.13 -11.23
CA ARG A 645 -43.00 19.74 -9.98
C ARG A 645 -41.88 20.29 -9.10
N ALA A 646 -40.73 19.63 -9.07
CA ALA A 646 -39.56 20.03 -8.28
C ALA A 646 -39.01 21.40 -8.71
N GLY A 647 -39.22 21.78 -9.97
CA GLY A 647 -39.02 23.14 -10.45
C GLY A 647 -37.62 23.65 -10.13
N SER A 648 -37.53 24.79 -9.44
CA SER A 648 -36.25 25.43 -9.07
C SER A 648 -35.44 24.70 -8.00
N LEU A 649 -35.92 23.62 -7.39
CA LEU A 649 -35.15 22.79 -6.46
C LEU A 649 -34.20 21.82 -7.19
N VAL A 650 -34.45 21.54 -8.47
CA VAL A 650 -33.59 20.73 -9.34
C VAL A 650 -33.08 21.59 -10.50
N VAL A 651 -31.77 21.63 -10.67
CA VAL A 651 -31.11 22.37 -11.76
C VAL A 651 -30.72 21.40 -12.86
N ASP A 652 -31.19 21.70 -14.07
CA ASP A 652 -30.82 21.02 -15.30
C ASP A 652 -29.61 21.70 -15.93
N SER A 653 -28.66 20.90 -16.42
CA SER A 653 -27.54 21.39 -17.22
C SER A 653 -27.14 20.39 -18.30
N THR A 654 -26.52 20.86 -19.36
CA THR A 654 -26.12 20.02 -20.50
C THR A 654 -24.62 19.76 -20.46
N ARG A 655 -24.22 18.49 -20.48
CA ARG A 655 -22.82 18.04 -20.63
C ARG A 655 -22.29 18.35 -22.04
N PRO A 656 -20.96 18.34 -22.27
CA PRO A 656 -20.36 18.61 -23.59
C PRO A 656 -20.75 17.63 -24.71
N ASP A 657 -21.25 16.45 -24.37
CA ASP A 657 -21.80 15.43 -25.28
C ASP A 657 -23.25 15.73 -25.73
N GLY A 658 -23.92 16.71 -25.12
CA GLY A 658 -25.34 17.02 -25.31
C GLY A 658 -26.30 16.37 -24.30
N THR A 659 -25.80 15.59 -23.35
CA THR A 659 -26.63 14.90 -22.34
C THR A 659 -27.12 15.87 -21.27
N THR A 660 -28.44 15.96 -21.06
CA THR A 660 -29.03 16.69 -19.93
C THR A 660 -28.83 15.90 -18.63
N VAL A 661 -28.34 16.59 -17.60
CA VAL A 661 -28.14 16.07 -16.25
C VAL A 661 -28.75 16.98 -15.19
N HIS A 662 -29.21 16.35 -14.11
CA HIS A 662 -29.98 16.92 -13.03
C HIS A 662 -29.17 16.91 -11.73
N ARG A 663 -29.36 17.93 -10.90
CA ARG A 663 -28.76 18.06 -9.56
C ARG A 663 -29.64 18.91 -8.67
N LEU A 664 -29.45 18.84 -7.35
CA LEU A 664 -30.11 19.76 -6.41
C LEU A 664 -29.57 21.18 -6.57
N PHE A 665 -30.44 22.18 -6.37
CA PHE A 665 -30.13 23.61 -6.50
C PHE A 665 -29.00 24.10 -5.58
N HIS A 666 -28.84 23.50 -4.40
CA HIS A 666 -27.80 23.91 -3.45
C HIS A 666 -27.31 22.77 -2.56
N VAL A 667 -26.04 22.82 -2.16
CA VAL A 667 -25.39 21.79 -1.32
C VAL A 667 -26.08 21.59 0.04
N THR A 668 -26.66 22.64 0.64
CA THR A 668 -27.36 22.53 1.93
C THR A 668 -28.67 21.72 1.83
N LEU A 669 -29.32 21.70 0.67
CA LEU A 669 -30.46 20.80 0.41
C LEU A 669 -29.98 19.34 0.28
N ALA A 670 -28.79 19.14 -0.31
CA ALA A 670 -28.13 17.83 -0.35
C ALA A 670 -27.62 17.38 1.04
N GLU A 671 -27.27 18.30 1.95
CA GLU A 671 -26.99 17.97 3.37
C GLU A 671 -28.26 17.58 4.11
N PHE A 672 -29.34 18.36 3.98
CA PHE A 672 -30.64 18.08 4.60
C PHE A 672 -31.14 16.66 4.25
N LEU A 673 -31.14 16.32 2.96
CA LEU A 673 -31.55 14.99 2.47
C LEU A 673 -30.60 13.84 2.86
N ARG A 674 -29.40 14.14 3.40
CA ARG A 674 -28.45 13.14 3.93
C ARG A 674 -28.49 13.02 5.46
N ALA A 675 -28.94 14.05 6.17
CA ALA A 675 -28.84 14.16 7.63
C ALA A 675 -29.59 13.06 8.42
N SER A 676 -30.57 12.39 7.80
CA SER A 676 -31.35 11.28 8.39
C SER A 676 -30.87 9.88 7.99
N ALA A 677 -29.83 9.76 7.15
CA ALA A 677 -29.40 8.50 6.54
C ALA A 677 -28.00 8.06 6.99
N ASP A 678 -27.77 6.73 7.01
CA ASP A 678 -26.40 6.18 7.02
C ASP A 678 -25.74 6.49 5.67
N GLU A 679 -24.95 7.56 5.64
CA GLU A 679 -24.23 8.02 4.45
C GLU A 679 -23.33 6.92 3.85
N ARG A 680 -22.73 6.05 4.67
CA ARG A 680 -21.87 4.95 4.18
C ARG A 680 -22.68 3.84 3.53
N GLU A 681 -23.84 3.49 4.08
CA GLU A 681 -24.77 2.54 3.45
C GLU A 681 -25.41 3.13 2.18
N GLN A 682 -25.76 4.41 2.15
CA GLN A 682 -26.30 5.03 0.94
C GLN A 682 -25.24 5.14 -0.17
N GLN A 683 -23.99 5.49 0.14
CA GLN A 683 -22.88 5.46 -0.82
C GLN A 683 -22.63 4.03 -1.36
N ARG A 684 -22.76 3.00 -0.50
CA ARG A 684 -22.70 1.59 -0.91
C ARG A 684 -23.84 1.20 -1.85
N ARG A 685 -25.07 1.66 -1.57
CA ARG A 685 -26.25 1.45 -2.44
C ARG A 685 -26.10 2.16 -3.77
N MET A 686 -25.61 3.39 -3.76
CA MET A 686 -25.32 4.21 -4.94
C MET A 686 -24.32 3.50 -5.85
N ALA A 687 -23.18 3.06 -5.32
CA ALA A 687 -22.17 2.32 -6.06
C ALA A 687 -22.69 0.99 -6.63
N ARG A 688 -23.38 0.16 -5.83
CA ARG A 688 -23.99 -1.09 -6.33
C ARG A 688 -25.14 -0.84 -7.31
N GLY A 689 -25.82 0.30 -7.23
CA GLY A 689 -26.79 0.78 -8.22
C GLY A 689 -26.11 1.06 -9.56
N LEU A 690 -25.12 1.96 -9.56
CA LEU A 690 -24.34 2.33 -10.74
C LEU A 690 -23.67 1.12 -11.43
N ALA A 691 -23.08 0.20 -10.65
CA ALA A 691 -22.47 -1.03 -11.18
C ALA A 691 -23.48 -2.03 -11.79
N ARG A 692 -24.77 -1.95 -11.43
CA ARG A 692 -25.86 -2.70 -12.09
C ARG A 692 -26.43 -1.99 -13.32
N LEU A 693 -26.19 -0.69 -13.45
CA LEU A 693 -26.65 0.14 -14.58
C LEU A 693 -25.63 0.20 -15.74
N ALA A 694 -24.42 -0.31 -15.54
CA ALA A 694 -23.52 -0.64 -16.64
C ALA A 694 -24.22 -1.65 -17.59
N PRO A 695 -24.22 -1.42 -18.92
CA PRO A 695 -24.80 -2.35 -19.89
C PRO A 695 -24.18 -3.74 -19.81
N ARG A 696 -24.80 -4.72 -20.47
CA ARG A 696 -24.37 -6.13 -20.41
C ARG A 696 -24.08 -6.68 -21.79
N THR A 697 -22.92 -7.32 -21.93
CA THR A 697 -22.55 -8.09 -23.12
C THR A 697 -23.42 -9.35 -23.25
N THR A 698 -23.40 -9.97 -24.43
CA THR A 698 -24.22 -11.17 -24.74
C THR A 698 -23.86 -12.42 -23.92
N ASP A 699 -22.73 -12.40 -23.20
CA ASP A 699 -22.29 -13.42 -22.25
C ASP A 699 -22.53 -13.03 -20.77
N GLY A 700 -23.24 -11.92 -20.50
CA GLY A 700 -23.67 -11.49 -19.16
C GLY A 700 -22.66 -10.66 -18.37
N ARG A 701 -21.45 -10.44 -18.89
CA ARG A 701 -20.45 -9.53 -18.30
C ARG A 701 -20.87 -8.06 -18.48
N SER A 702 -20.26 -7.17 -17.70
CA SER A 702 -20.48 -5.72 -17.82
C SER A 702 -19.77 -5.16 -19.04
N ASP A 703 -20.50 -4.47 -19.91
CA ASP A 703 -19.97 -3.70 -21.03
C ASP A 703 -19.61 -2.28 -20.57
N TRP A 704 -18.43 -2.14 -20.00
CA TRP A 704 -17.95 -0.85 -19.50
C TRP A 704 -17.59 0.13 -20.62
N ALA A 705 -17.36 -0.33 -21.85
CA ALA A 705 -17.14 0.53 -23.01
C ALA A 705 -18.44 1.24 -23.46
N ALA A 706 -19.60 0.68 -23.13
CA ALA A 706 -20.92 1.23 -23.42
C ALA A 706 -21.59 1.95 -22.22
N ALA A 707 -20.91 2.07 -21.07
CA ALA A 707 -21.47 2.68 -19.87
C ALA A 707 -21.57 4.22 -19.95
N ASP A 708 -22.52 4.82 -19.22
CA ASP A 708 -22.61 6.28 -19.10
C ASP A 708 -21.32 6.86 -18.49
N PRO A 709 -20.79 8.00 -18.98
CA PRO A 709 -19.62 8.64 -18.41
C PRO A 709 -19.67 8.83 -16.89
N TYR A 710 -20.84 9.09 -16.29
CA TYR A 710 -21.01 9.18 -14.84
C TYR A 710 -20.57 7.91 -14.10
N ILE A 711 -20.84 6.73 -14.67
CA ILE A 711 -20.46 5.45 -14.08
C ILE A 711 -18.94 5.30 -14.11
N LEU A 712 -18.31 5.63 -15.25
CA LEU A 712 -16.86 5.56 -15.41
C LEU A 712 -16.13 6.59 -14.54
N GLU A 713 -16.68 7.80 -14.41
CA GLU A 713 -16.14 8.92 -13.64
C GLU A 713 -16.34 8.81 -12.13
N HIS A 714 -17.45 8.23 -11.65
CA HIS A 714 -17.86 8.39 -10.24
C HIS A 714 -18.19 7.11 -9.48
N LEU A 715 -18.27 5.93 -10.15
CA LEU A 715 -18.49 4.65 -9.44
C LEU A 715 -17.39 4.38 -8.40
N ALA A 716 -16.11 4.62 -8.73
CA ALA A 716 -15.00 4.46 -7.79
C ALA A 716 -15.15 5.35 -6.55
N THR A 717 -15.52 6.62 -6.72
CA THR A 717 -15.75 7.58 -5.62
C THR A 717 -16.86 7.10 -4.67
N HIS A 718 -18.01 6.71 -5.21
CA HIS A 718 -19.11 6.15 -4.42
C HIS A 718 -18.71 4.84 -3.72
N ALA A 719 -17.95 3.97 -4.40
CA ALA A 719 -17.52 2.70 -3.85
C ALA A 719 -16.47 2.85 -2.73
N ALA A 720 -15.57 3.82 -2.82
CA ALA A 720 -14.64 4.17 -1.74
C ALA A 720 -15.40 4.66 -0.50
N ALA A 721 -16.31 5.62 -0.66
CA ALA A 721 -17.13 6.15 0.44
C ALA A 721 -18.00 5.06 1.10
N GLY A 722 -18.58 4.15 0.32
CA GLY A 722 -19.30 2.97 0.85
C GLY A 722 -18.42 1.92 1.54
N ARG A 723 -17.09 2.03 1.42
CA ARG A 723 -16.06 1.02 1.72
C ARG A 723 -16.32 -0.33 1.04
N ILE A 724 -16.63 -0.27 -0.25
CA ILE A 724 -16.77 -1.41 -1.16
C ILE A 724 -15.98 -1.25 -2.47
N LEU A 725 -14.98 -0.38 -2.53
CA LEU A 725 -14.14 -0.22 -3.74
C LEU A 725 -13.52 -1.56 -4.16
N GLY A 726 -13.14 -2.42 -3.20
CA GLY A 726 -12.70 -3.79 -3.43
C GLY A 726 -13.73 -4.72 -4.08
N GLU A 727 -15.01 -4.40 -4.15
CA GLU A 727 -16.00 -5.13 -4.98
C GLU A 727 -15.90 -4.68 -6.45
N VAL A 728 -15.71 -3.38 -6.67
CA VAL A 728 -15.69 -2.73 -7.99
C VAL A 728 -14.37 -2.96 -8.72
N VAL A 729 -13.23 -2.79 -8.05
CA VAL A 729 -11.91 -2.91 -8.71
C VAL A 729 -11.56 -4.34 -9.13
N ARG A 730 -12.21 -5.36 -8.53
CA ARG A 730 -12.08 -6.76 -8.94
C ARG A 730 -12.53 -7.00 -10.39
N ASP A 731 -13.38 -6.14 -10.94
CA ASP A 731 -13.69 -6.15 -12.36
C ASP A 731 -12.54 -5.49 -13.15
N SER A 732 -11.66 -6.31 -13.71
CA SER A 732 -10.54 -5.86 -14.54
C SER A 732 -10.97 -5.14 -15.82
N ALA A 733 -12.21 -5.35 -16.28
CA ALA A 733 -12.77 -4.59 -17.40
C ALA A 733 -13.24 -3.20 -16.93
N TYR A 734 -13.75 -3.03 -15.70
CA TYR A 734 -13.98 -1.70 -15.12
C TYR A 734 -12.67 -0.92 -15.01
N LEU A 735 -11.63 -1.52 -14.42
CA LEU A 735 -10.28 -0.92 -14.32
C LEU A 735 -9.66 -0.50 -15.65
N SER A 736 -10.17 -1.02 -16.77
CA SER A 736 -9.69 -0.67 -18.11
C SER A 736 -10.41 0.54 -18.74
N HIS A 737 -11.58 0.93 -18.23
CA HIS A 737 -12.44 2.00 -18.77
C HIS A 737 -12.78 3.12 -17.76
N ALA A 738 -12.56 2.90 -16.47
CA ALA A 738 -12.79 3.89 -15.42
C ALA A 738 -11.92 5.15 -15.61
N ALA A 739 -12.45 6.31 -15.24
CA ALA A 739 -11.71 7.58 -15.30
C ALA A 739 -10.49 7.52 -14.36
N PRO A 740 -9.24 7.71 -14.86
CA PRO A 740 -8.04 7.46 -14.06
C PRO A 740 -7.93 8.32 -12.81
N GLU A 741 -8.27 9.61 -12.90
CA GLU A 741 -8.11 10.58 -11.81
C GLU A 741 -9.06 10.30 -10.62
N PRO A 742 -10.39 10.16 -10.81
CA PRO A 742 -11.29 9.69 -9.74
C PRO A 742 -10.93 8.31 -9.19
N LEU A 743 -10.54 7.37 -10.05
CA LEU A 743 -10.16 6.01 -9.62
C LEU A 743 -8.91 6.03 -8.74
N LEU A 744 -7.85 6.75 -9.13
CA LEU A 744 -6.61 6.86 -8.36
C LEU A 744 -6.83 7.55 -7.02
N ARG A 745 -7.65 8.61 -6.98
CA ARG A 745 -8.03 9.28 -5.71
C ARG A 745 -8.81 8.34 -4.80
N ALA A 746 -9.85 7.67 -5.32
CA ALA A 746 -10.63 6.66 -4.59
C ALA A 746 -9.79 5.49 -4.07
N LEU A 747 -8.82 5.00 -4.85
CA LEU A 747 -7.87 3.97 -4.48
C LEU A 747 -6.93 4.42 -3.34
N ALA A 748 -6.42 5.66 -3.41
CA ALA A 748 -5.55 6.23 -2.38
C ALA A 748 -6.29 6.49 -1.05
N ASP A 749 -7.50 7.06 -1.12
CA ASP A 749 -8.37 7.38 0.02
C ASP A 749 -8.91 6.13 0.73
N SER A 750 -9.17 5.05 0.00
CA SER A 750 -9.66 3.78 0.59
C SER A 750 -8.56 2.85 1.09
N GLY A 751 -7.28 3.17 0.81
CA GLY A 751 -6.15 2.26 1.04
C GLY A 751 -6.12 1.05 0.10
N ALA A 752 -6.98 0.97 -0.91
CA ALA A 752 -7.08 -0.20 -1.79
C ALA A 752 -5.88 -0.40 -2.73
N ILE A 753 -4.96 0.58 -2.84
CA ILE A 753 -3.64 0.36 -3.47
C ILE A 753 -2.82 -0.69 -2.68
N ASP A 754 -3.07 -0.81 -1.37
CA ASP A 754 -2.43 -1.79 -0.48
C ASP A 754 -3.12 -3.19 -0.54
N ALA A 755 -4.12 -3.41 -1.42
CA ALA A 755 -4.94 -4.63 -1.45
C ALA A 755 -5.09 -5.24 -2.87
N GLY A 756 -4.42 -6.38 -3.12
CA GLY A 756 -4.43 -7.08 -4.40
C GLY A 756 -5.79 -7.65 -4.83
N LEU A 757 -6.04 -7.64 -6.14
CA LEU A 757 -7.29 -8.04 -6.79
C LEU A 757 -7.57 -9.56 -6.65
N ALA A 758 -8.31 -9.96 -5.61
CA ALA A 758 -8.74 -11.34 -5.41
C ALA A 758 -10.00 -11.69 -6.24
N ALA A 759 -10.01 -12.88 -6.86
CA ALA A 759 -11.09 -13.42 -7.70
C ALA A 759 -12.48 -13.51 -6.97
N PRO A 760 -13.61 -13.61 -7.71
CA PRO A 760 -14.94 -13.52 -7.11
C PRO A 760 -15.34 -14.78 -6.31
N GLU A 761 -16.02 -14.55 -5.19
CA GLU A 761 -16.61 -15.59 -4.34
C GLU A 761 -18.02 -15.99 -4.84
N ALA A 762 -18.43 -17.22 -4.53
CA ALA A 762 -19.73 -17.76 -4.93
C ALA A 762 -20.86 -17.34 -3.96
N GLU A 763 -22.08 -17.21 -4.49
CA GLU A 763 -23.29 -17.02 -3.67
C GLU A 763 -23.63 -18.27 -2.87
N GLU A 764 -23.99 -18.15 -1.59
CA GLU A 764 -24.88 -19.14 -0.97
C GLU A 764 -25.80 -18.58 0.15
N SER A 765 -27.10 -18.73 -0.08
CA SER A 765 -28.22 -18.91 0.87
C SER A 765 -28.48 -17.94 2.04
N ARG A 766 -29.71 -17.40 2.08
CA ARG A 766 -30.37 -16.84 3.27
C ARG A 766 -31.28 -17.89 3.93
N VAL A 767 -31.22 -18.00 5.26
CA VAL A 767 -32.25 -18.64 6.12
C VAL A 767 -32.44 -17.72 7.35
N PRO A 768 -33.66 -17.52 7.90
CA PRO A 768 -33.98 -16.29 8.65
C PRO A 768 -33.78 -16.37 10.17
N ALA A 769 -34.07 -15.25 10.85
CA ALA A 769 -34.03 -15.10 12.30
C ALA A 769 -35.22 -15.77 13.02
N GLU A 770 -35.01 -16.12 14.29
CA GLU A 770 -36.04 -16.43 15.29
C GLU A 770 -35.85 -15.52 16.53
N GLU A 771 -36.79 -15.57 17.47
CA GLU A 771 -37.18 -14.42 18.30
C GLU A 771 -36.60 -14.36 19.72
N ASP A 772 -36.38 -13.12 20.16
CA ASP A 772 -36.58 -12.53 21.50
C ASP A 772 -36.86 -13.45 22.71
N VAL A 773 -35.95 -13.38 23.71
CA VAL A 773 -36.28 -13.46 25.14
C VAL A 773 -35.38 -12.49 25.91
N GLY A 774 -35.97 -11.49 26.59
CA GLY A 774 -35.26 -10.51 27.42
C GLY A 774 -35.24 -10.82 28.93
N ALA A 775 -35.22 -9.74 29.72
CA ALA A 775 -35.31 -9.65 31.19
C ALA A 775 -34.00 -9.75 32.04
N ASP A 776 -33.69 -8.59 32.65
CA ASP A 776 -33.62 -8.41 34.12
C ASP A 776 -32.29 -8.23 34.91
N VAL A 777 -31.95 -6.93 35.05
CA VAL A 777 -31.59 -6.10 36.23
C VAL A 777 -30.42 -6.40 37.20
N ASP A 778 -29.62 -5.32 37.36
CA ASP A 778 -29.26 -4.60 38.62
C ASP A 778 -27.91 -4.74 39.35
N ALA A 779 -27.54 -3.60 39.96
CA ALA A 779 -26.46 -3.32 40.92
C ALA A 779 -25.00 -3.53 40.41
N ILE A 780 -23.99 -2.72 40.79
CA ILE A 780 -23.78 -1.93 42.02
C ILE A 780 -23.18 -0.54 41.68
N MET A 781 -23.53 0.49 42.46
CA MET A 781 -22.73 1.73 42.56
C MET A 781 -21.76 1.67 43.74
N THR A 782 -20.53 2.16 43.58
CA THR A 782 -19.70 2.68 44.67
C THR A 782 -18.93 3.90 44.19
N THR A 783 -19.18 5.04 44.81
CA THR A 783 -18.36 6.26 44.76
C THR A 783 -17.20 6.15 45.74
N ASP A 784 -16.08 6.83 45.46
CA ASP A 784 -15.20 7.36 46.52
C ASP A 784 -14.64 8.71 46.09
N GLU A 785 -14.67 9.69 47.00
CA GLU A 785 -14.14 11.04 46.85
C GLU A 785 -12.91 11.17 47.75
N ASP A 786 -11.67 11.11 47.22
CA ASP A 786 -10.47 11.29 48.07
C ASP A 786 -9.19 11.73 47.32
N LEU A 787 -9.23 12.87 46.62
CA LEU A 787 -8.04 13.55 46.04
C LEU A 787 -8.21 15.09 46.04
N ALA A 788 -8.29 15.69 47.23
CA ALA A 788 -8.52 17.15 47.39
C ALA A 788 -7.76 17.77 48.59
N ALA A 789 -6.45 17.53 48.68
CA ALA A 789 -5.53 18.24 49.59
C ALA A 789 -4.15 18.41 48.93
N ASP A 790 -3.36 19.38 49.45
CA ASP A 790 -1.97 19.70 49.07
C ASP A 790 -1.73 20.38 47.70
N VAL A 791 -2.25 21.60 47.55
CA VAL A 791 -1.73 22.60 46.58
C VAL A 791 -1.60 23.97 47.27
N ASP A 792 -0.55 24.17 48.09
CA ASP A 792 -0.25 25.49 48.67
C ASP A 792 1.21 25.58 49.22
N ALA A 793 2.22 25.68 48.34
CA ALA A 793 3.55 26.31 48.59
C ALA A 793 4.58 26.03 47.46
N ALA A 794 4.60 26.85 46.39
CA ALA A 794 5.75 26.96 45.45
C ALA A 794 5.65 28.15 44.48
N GLU A 795 5.58 29.39 44.97
CA GLU A 795 6.03 30.55 44.17
C GLU A 795 7.53 30.83 44.43
N GLU A 796 8.19 31.54 43.52
CA GLU A 796 9.64 31.86 43.46
C GLU A 796 10.61 30.76 42.97
N THR A 797 10.64 30.52 41.66
CA THR A 797 11.85 30.70 40.83
C THR A 797 11.52 30.56 39.33
N GLY A 798 11.91 31.54 38.51
CA GLY A 798 11.59 31.53 37.08
C GLY A 798 12.68 30.87 36.22
N LEU A 799 12.39 29.69 35.66
CA LEU A 799 13.15 29.03 34.59
C LEU A 799 12.19 28.26 33.66
N ASP A 800 12.38 28.45 32.35
CA ASP A 800 11.93 27.71 31.16
C ASP A 800 10.48 27.15 31.08
N ASP A 801 9.73 27.69 30.11
CA ASP A 801 8.29 27.46 29.85
C ASP A 801 8.01 26.16 29.04
N PHE A 802 8.50 25.01 29.51
CA PHE A 802 8.52 23.74 28.76
C PHE A 802 7.80 22.56 29.43
N ASP A 803 6.87 22.79 30.38
CA ASP A 803 6.00 21.71 30.90
C ASP A 803 4.58 22.16 31.26
N ARG A 804 3.61 21.74 30.44
CA ARG A 804 2.17 21.76 30.75
C ARG A 804 1.49 20.42 30.43
N ALA A 805 2.18 19.30 30.63
CA ALA A 805 1.49 18.01 30.72
C ALA A 805 0.50 18.04 31.90
N THR A 806 -0.73 17.58 31.70
CA THR A 806 -1.74 17.52 32.77
C THR A 806 -1.29 16.60 33.91
N ALA A 807 -1.86 16.76 35.11
CA ALA A 807 -1.54 15.87 36.24
C ALA A 807 -1.84 14.39 35.92
N ALA A 808 -2.87 14.12 35.11
CA ALA A 808 -3.18 12.79 34.62
C ALA A 808 -2.14 12.26 33.64
N GLU A 809 -1.69 13.07 32.66
CA GLU A 809 -0.61 12.68 31.74
C GLU A 809 0.71 12.46 32.49
N ARG A 810 1.06 13.31 33.46
CA ARG A 810 2.26 13.11 34.29
C ARG A 810 2.16 11.84 35.14
N ALA A 811 1.00 11.53 35.73
CA ALA A 811 0.79 10.26 36.44
C ALA A 811 0.89 9.04 35.49
N ILE A 812 0.32 9.11 34.29
CA ILE A 812 0.38 8.04 33.28
C ILE A 812 1.82 7.85 32.78
N LEU A 813 2.51 8.94 32.42
CA LEU A 813 3.92 8.91 32.01
C LEU A 813 4.81 8.38 33.14
N GLN A 814 4.55 8.75 34.40
CA GLN A 814 5.29 8.24 35.55
C GLN A 814 5.08 6.72 35.72
N VAL A 815 3.84 6.24 35.72
CA VAL A 815 3.50 4.80 35.81
C VAL A 815 4.03 3.97 34.63
N LEU A 816 4.16 4.57 33.44
CA LEU A 816 4.84 3.94 32.29
C LEU A 816 6.37 3.98 32.45
N SER A 817 6.94 5.07 32.98
CA SER A 817 8.38 5.24 33.24
C SER A 817 8.91 4.38 34.39
N GLU A 818 8.06 3.68 35.13
CA GLU A 818 8.46 2.68 36.13
C GLU A 818 8.57 1.25 35.56
N ARG A 819 7.97 0.96 34.39
CA ARG A 819 7.94 -0.40 33.81
C ARG A 819 9.03 -0.62 32.76
N THR A 820 9.62 -1.82 32.77
CA THR A 820 10.51 -2.28 31.70
C THR A 820 9.74 -2.40 30.39
N CYS A 821 10.20 -1.71 29.35
CA CYS A 821 9.65 -1.73 27.99
C CYS A 821 10.48 -2.71 27.14
N VAL A 822 9.80 -3.69 26.52
CA VAL A 822 10.42 -4.72 25.69
C VAL A 822 9.84 -4.67 24.30
N LEU A 823 10.71 -4.52 23.31
CA LEU A 823 10.38 -4.62 21.90
C LEU A 823 10.86 -5.97 21.35
N VAL A 824 9.95 -6.77 20.81
CA VAL A 824 10.24 -8.12 20.31
C VAL A 824 9.99 -8.15 18.80
N VAL A 825 10.91 -8.72 18.02
CA VAL A 825 10.78 -8.81 16.56
C VAL A 825 10.49 -10.25 16.15
N ALA A 826 9.29 -10.49 15.61
CA ALA A 826 8.83 -11.78 15.12
C ALA A 826 8.28 -11.67 13.69
N THR A 827 8.09 -12.79 13.01
CA THR A 827 7.44 -12.81 11.68
C THR A 827 5.91 -12.82 11.78
N GLU A 828 5.36 -13.41 12.83
CA GLU A 828 3.93 -13.75 12.98
C GLU A 828 3.59 -13.90 14.48
N TRP A 829 2.32 -13.72 14.87
CA TRP A 829 1.85 -13.96 16.24
C TRP A 829 1.26 -15.37 16.40
N SER A 830 0.42 -15.80 15.45
CA SER A 830 0.00 -17.19 15.30
C SER A 830 1.11 -18.04 14.70
N SER A 831 1.11 -19.33 15.04
CA SER A 831 2.19 -20.24 14.67
C SER A 831 1.98 -20.77 13.24
N GLY A 832 2.12 -19.91 12.23
CA GLY A 832 1.94 -20.20 10.80
C GLY A 832 3.15 -20.83 10.09
N ARG A 833 4.37 -20.57 10.56
CA ARG A 833 5.65 -21.00 9.93
C ARG A 833 6.52 -21.88 10.85
N GLY A 834 6.15 -22.10 12.11
CA GLY A 834 6.77 -23.14 12.97
C GLY A 834 6.70 -22.89 14.47
N GLY A 835 7.50 -23.65 15.24
CA GLY A 835 7.53 -23.57 16.72
C GLY A 835 8.17 -22.30 17.29
N LEU A 836 8.95 -21.55 16.49
CA LEU A 836 9.59 -20.31 16.91
C LEU A 836 8.56 -19.27 17.39
N SER A 837 7.45 -19.16 16.68
CA SER A 837 6.35 -18.23 16.95
C SER A 837 5.60 -18.63 18.22
N THR A 838 5.44 -19.94 18.49
CA THR A 838 4.88 -20.42 19.76
C THR A 838 5.79 -20.07 20.94
N PHE A 839 7.11 -20.31 20.82
CA PHE A 839 8.09 -19.92 21.83
C PHE A 839 8.03 -18.41 22.08
N ASN A 840 8.02 -17.60 21.01
CA ASN A 840 7.98 -16.15 21.10
C ASN A 840 6.72 -15.66 21.83
N ARG A 841 5.55 -16.14 21.41
CA ARG A 841 4.28 -15.82 22.05
C ARG A 841 4.28 -16.15 23.54
N HIS A 842 4.76 -17.32 23.93
CA HIS A 842 4.84 -17.69 25.35
C HIS A 842 5.80 -16.78 26.13
N LEU A 843 6.94 -16.40 25.54
CA LEU A 843 7.89 -15.46 26.15
C LEU A 843 7.28 -14.07 26.32
N CYS A 844 6.63 -13.52 25.29
CA CYS A 844 5.96 -12.22 25.34
C CYS A 844 4.89 -12.17 26.44
N VAL A 845 4.02 -13.19 26.51
CA VAL A 845 2.98 -13.27 27.54
C VAL A 845 3.59 -13.43 28.94
N ALA A 846 4.67 -14.20 29.09
CA ALA A 846 5.36 -14.36 30.36
C ALA A 846 6.04 -13.07 30.84
N MET A 847 6.60 -12.26 29.94
CA MET A 847 7.16 -10.94 30.27
C MET A 847 6.06 -9.93 30.64
N ALA A 848 4.92 -9.93 29.92
CA ALA A 848 3.77 -9.10 30.25
C ALA A 848 3.17 -9.47 31.63
N ALA A 849 3.03 -10.77 31.92
CA ALA A 849 2.61 -11.27 33.23
C ALA A 849 3.61 -10.97 34.36
N ALA A 850 4.90 -10.79 34.03
CA ALA A 850 5.93 -10.32 34.96
C ALA A 850 5.94 -8.78 35.14
N GLY A 851 5.00 -8.04 34.51
CA GLY A 851 4.81 -6.60 34.68
C GLY A 851 5.48 -5.72 33.63
N ALA A 852 6.17 -6.29 32.64
CA ALA A 852 6.79 -5.53 31.56
C ALA A 852 5.75 -5.00 30.55
N GLN A 853 6.05 -3.88 29.91
CA GLN A 853 5.30 -3.40 28.75
C GLN A 853 5.88 -4.08 27.49
N VAL A 854 5.11 -4.97 26.86
CA VAL A 854 5.61 -5.79 25.74
C VAL A 854 4.98 -5.38 24.42
N PHE A 855 5.81 -4.91 23.50
CA PHE A 855 5.48 -4.67 22.10
C PHE A 855 6.08 -5.77 21.23
N CYS A 856 5.27 -6.38 20.36
CA CYS A 856 5.75 -7.39 19.42
C CYS A 856 5.54 -6.90 17.98
N VAL A 857 6.63 -6.58 17.29
CA VAL A 857 6.63 -6.34 15.85
C VAL A 857 6.35 -7.68 15.16
N VAL A 858 5.40 -7.67 14.25
CA VAL A 858 5.06 -8.77 13.33
C VAL A 858 4.88 -8.22 11.93
N LEU A 859 5.00 -9.08 10.90
CA LEU A 859 4.76 -8.68 9.52
C LEU A 859 3.32 -8.22 9.35
N ASP A 860 2.41 -9.14 9.64
CA ASP A 860 0.97 -9.05 9.50
C ASP A 860 0.31 -9.61 10.77
N ALA A 861 -0.89 -9.13 11.07
CA ALA A 861 -1.74 -9.65 12.13
C ALA A 861 -3.20 -9.42 11.77
N ASP A 862 -4.05 -10.42 11.91
CA ASP A 862 -5.50 -10.24 11.75
C ASP A 862 -6.16 -9.69 13.03
N ALA A 863 -7.44 -9.29 12.94
CA ALA A 863 -8.17 -8.70 14.06
C ALA A 863 -8.33 -9.66 15.27
N SER A 864 -8.33 -10.98 15.04
CA SER A 864 -8.35 -11.98 16.10
C SER A 864 -6.99 -12.12 16.77
N GLU A 865 -5.88 -12.00 16.02
CA GLU A 865 -4.52 -12.00 16.58
C GLU A 865 -4.22 -10.75 17.42
N VAL A 866 -4.63 -9.58 16.93
CA VAL A 866 -4.50 -8.31 17.68
C VAL A 866 -5.31 -8.37 18.99
N THR A 867 -6.48 -9.01 18.98
CA THR A 867 -7.29 -9.23 20.19
C THR A 867 -6.64 -10.25 21.13
N ASP A 868 -6.23 -11.41 20.61
CA ASP A 868 -5.58 -12.50 21.37
C ASP A 868 -4.27 -12.05 22.06
N ALA A 869 -3.51 -11.15 21.44
CA ALA A 869 -2.34 -10.53 22.05
C ALA A 869 -2.70 -9.53 23.14
N LYS A 870 -3.67 -8.63 22.87
CA LYS A 870 -4.11 -7.58 23.79
C LYS A 870 -4.69 -8.16 25.07
N ASP A 871 -5.50 -9.21 24.97
CA ASP A 871 -6.08 -9.95 26.11
C ASP A 871 -5.02 -10.62 27.00
N LYS A 872 -3.78 -10.72 26.53
CA LYS A 872 -2.61 -11.28 27.24
C LYS A 872 -1.55 -10.22 27.56
N GLY A 873 -1.90 -8.94 27.46
CA GLY A 873 -1.02 -7.81 27.82
C GLY A 873 0.08 -7.50 26.81
N VAL A 874 -0.01 -8.01 25.58
CA VAL A 874 0.98 -7.77 24.51
C VAL A 874 0.37 -6.90 23.42
N THR A 875 1.07 -5.85 22.99
CA THR A 875 0.66 -5.01 21.85
C THR A 875 1.37 -5.48 20.58
N LEU A 876 0.60 -5.93 19.58
CA LEU A 876 1.15 -6.20 18.25
C LEU A 876 1.36 -4.90 17.49
N LEU A 877 2.49 -4.79 16.80
CA LEU A 877 2.82 -3.69 15.90
C LEU A 877 3.04 -4.28 14.51
N THR A 878 2.12 -4.01 13.59
CA THR A 878 2.25 -4.40 12.19
C THR A 878 2.92 -3.30 11.39
N HIS A 879 3.77 -3.69 10.44
CA HIS A 879 4.24 -2.82 9.38
C HIS A 879 3.58 -3.23 8.06
N PRO A 880 2.44 -2.62 7.68
CA PRO A 880 1.98 -2.69 6.29
C PRO A 880 3.07 -2.07 5.42
N GLY A 881 3.78 -2.94 4.69
CA GLY A 881 4.73 -2.52 3.68
C GLY A 881 3.98 -2.06 2.43
N ALA A 882 4.64 -1.28 1.58
CA ALA A 882 4.14 -1.12 0.21
C ALA A 882 4.04 -2.52 -0.46
N PRO A 883 3.07 -2.75 -1.36
CA PRO A 883 2.96 -4.03 -2.09
C PRO A 883 4.30 -4.45 -2.72
N GLY A 884 4.73 -5.69 -2.43
CA GLY A 884 6.03 -6.22 -2.89
C GLY A 884 7.24 -5.87 -2.00
N ALA A 885 7.08 -5.08 -0.93
CA ALA A 885 8.16 -4.86 0.03
C ALA A 885 8.52 -6.18 0.76
N PRO A 886 9.81 -6.60 0.78
CA PRO A 886 10.21 -7.88 1.37
C PRO A 886 10.01 -7.89 2.88
N ASP A 887 9.60 -9.04 3.43
CA ASP A 887 9.35 -9.28 4.87
C ASP A 887 10.44 -8.63 5.76
N TYR A 888 11.72 -8.79 5.41
CA TYR A 888 12.84 -8.21 6.15
C TYR A 888 12.76 -6.68 6.27
N GLY A 889 12.49 -5.98 5.16
CA GLY A 889 12.37 -4.52 5.11
C GLY A 889 11.07 -3.96 5.72
N ARG A 890 10.20 -4.84 6.22
CA ARG A 890 9.05 -4.49 7.07
C ARG A 890 9.45 -4.56 8.55
N LEU A 891 10.22 -5.59 8.94
CA LEU A 891 10.70 -5.79 10.32
C LEU A 891 11.82 -4.82 10.74
N THR A 892 12.56 -4.22 9.80
CA THR A 892 13.58 -3.19 10.09
C THR A 892 13.02 -1.77 10.19
N ARG A 893 11.71 -1.54 10.00
CA ARG A 893 11.11 -0.20 10.09
C ARG A 893 10.92 0.21 11.54
N ARG A 894 11.14 1.49 11.87
CA ARG A 894 10.89 2.02 13.21
C ARG A 894 9.43 1.77 13.61
N PRO A 895 9.16 0.99 14.68
CA PRO A 895 7.80 0.74 15.15
C PRO A 895 7.12 2.01 15.65
N ALA A 896 5.81 2.09 15.38
CA ALA A 896 4.93 3.14 15.90
C ALA A 896 4.62 2.88 17.39
N LEU A 897 5.60 3.18 18.25
CA LEU A 897 5.45 3.16 19.70
C LEU A 897 4.69 4.42 20.18
N PRO A 898 3.99 4.37 21.32
CA PRO A 898 3.36 5.55 21.92
C PRO A 898 4.38 6.67 22.20
N TYR A 899 3.93 7.92 22.19
CA TYR A 899 4.82 9.08 22.37
C TYR A 899 5.68 8.96 23.65
N GLY A 900 6.96 9.31 23.56
CA GLY A 900 7.94 9.17 24.64
C GLY A 900 8.42 7.73 24.93
N THR A 901 7.79 6.69 24.38
CA THR A 901 8.15 5.29 24.68
C THR A 901 9.48 4.90 24.03
N GLN A 902 10.40 4.38 24.84
CA GLN A 902 11.70 3.83 24.43
C GLN A 902 11.86 2.41 24.99
N PRO A 903 12.23 1.41 24.17
CA PRO A 903 12.52 0.07 24.67
C PRO A 903 13.79 0.05 25.55
N ASP A 904 13.74 -0.65 26.68
CA ASP A 904 14.93 -1.04 27.44
C ASP A 904 15.64 -2.23 26.78
N LEU A 905 14.84 -3.12 26.19
CA LEU A 905 15.26 -4.36 25.54
C LEU A 905 14.72 -4.44 24.11
N VAL A 906 15.58 -4.87 23.17
CA VAL A 906 15.17 -5.27 21.82
C VAL A 906 15.52 -6.75 21.63
N ILE A 907 14.55 -7.58 21.26
CA ILE A 907 14.70 -9.03 21.15
C ILE A 907 14.56 -9.47 19.70
N GLY A 908 15.56 -10.22 19.20
CA GLY A 908 15.56 -10.84 17.88
C GLY A 908 15.92 -12.32 17.94
N HIS A 909 15.40 -13.09 16.99
CA HIS A 909 15.46 -14.55 17.01
C HIS A 909 16.20 -15.09 15.78
N ALA A 910 17.36 -15.69 16.02
CA ALA A 910 18.22 -16.34 15.03
C ALA A 910 18.55 -15.41 13.84
N ARG A 911 19.10 -15.95 12.77
CA ARG A 911 19.16 -15.31 11.44
C ARG A 911 17.80 -14.98 10.79
N VAL A 912 16.68 -15.11 11.52
CA VAL A 912 15.31 -14.86 11.01
C VAL A 912 14.86 -13.44 11.36
N THR A 913 14.98 -13.04 12.62
CA THR A 913 14.68 -11.67 13.07
C THR A 913 15.79 -11.01 13.88
N GLY A 914 16.87 -11.73 14.21
CA GLY A 914 18.09 -11.18 14.81
C GLY A 914 18.71 -10.00 14.05
N PRO A 915 18.87 -10.07 12.70
CA PRO A 915 19.37 -8.94 11.92
C PRO A 915 18.43 -7.72 11.93
N ALA A 916 17.11 -7.95 11.89
CA ALA A 916 16.13 -6.88 11.98
C ALA A 916 16.16 -6.20 13.35
N ALA A 917 16.26 -6.99 14.43
CA ALA A 917 16.46 -6.49 15.78
C ALA A 917 17.78 -5.72 15.96
N ALA A 918 18.84 -6.08 15.23
CA ALA A 918 20.10 -5.33 15.20
C ALA A 918 19.89 -3.93 14.62
N HIS A 919 19.35 -3.84 13.40
CA HIS A 919 19.04 -2.54 12.77
C HIS A 919 18.10 -1.70 13.62
N LEU A 920 17.00 -2.25 14.18
CA LEU A 920 16.12 -1.48 15.07
C LEU A 920 16.84 -0.88 16.28
N LYS A 921 17.76 -1.63 16.90
CA LYS A 921 18.56 -1.16 18.05
C LYS A 921 19.67 -0.20 17.62
N GLU A 922 20.19 -0.28 16.39
CA GLU A 922 21.25 0.59 15.89
C GLU A 922 20.71 1.91 15.35
N ASP A 923 19.65 1.88 14.55
CA ASP A 923 19.09 3.03 13.85
C ASP A 923 18.12 3.86 14.70
N PHE A 924 17.35 3.22 15.60
CA PHE A 924 16.20 3.85 16.27
C PHE A 924 16.22 3.77 17.80
N PHE A 925 16.81 2.72 18.38
CA PHE A 925 16.80 2.48 19.84
C PHE A 925 18.22 2.28 20.41
N PRO A 926 19.17 3.24 20.22
CA PRO A 926 20.59 3.07 20.56
C PRO A 926 20.88 2.84 22.04
N HIS A 927 19.95 3.24 22.93
CA HIS A 927 20.04 3.00 24.38
C HIS A 927 19.52 1.63 24.82
N ALA A 928 18.77 0.93 23.95
CA ALA A 928 18.22 -0.38 24.26
C ALA A 928 19.30 -1.47 24.19
N ARG A 929 19.20 -2.47 25.06
CA ARG A 929 20.07 -3.65 25.04
C ARG A 929 19.46 -4.70 24.12
N ARG A 930 20.19 -5.09 23.06
CA ARG A 930 19.76 -6.17 22.15
C ARG A 930 20.07 -7.54 22.73
N LEU A 931 19.06 -8.40 22.82
CA LEU A 931 19.23 -9.82 23.14
C LEU A 931 19.05 -10.65 21.85
N HIS A 932 20.07 -11.45 21.51
CA HIS A 932 20.05 -12.34 20.35
C HIS A 932 19.71 -13.77 20.77
N PHE A 933 18.53 -14.25 20.41
CA PHE A 933 18.08 -15.59 20.76
C PHE A 933 18.52 -16.60 19.71
N VAL A 934 19.36 -17.56 20.09
CA VAL A 934 19.78 -18.65 19.20
C VAL A 934 18.89 -19.88 19.40
N HIS A 935 18.38 -20.42 18.29
CA HIS A 935 17.36 -21.48 18.25
C HIS A 935 17.82 -22.77 17.54
N MET A 936 18.97 -22.76 16.89
CA MET A 936 19.52 -23.88 16.11
C MET A 936 21.05 -23.84 16.14
N ALA A 937 21.70 -24.99 15.91
CA ALA A 937 23.13 -25.09 15.60
C ALA A 937 23.27 -25.62 14.15
N PRO A 938 23.60 -24.79 13.15
CA PRO A 938 23.60 -25.19 11.74
C PRO A 938 24.45 -26.43 11.43
N ASP A 939 25.67 -26.50 11.98
CA ASP A 939 26.59 -27.64 11.79
C ASP A 939 26.06 -28.97 12.34
N GLU A 940 25.03 -28.94 13.18
CA GLU A 940 24.39 -30.13 13.73
C GLU A 940 23.12 -30.54 12.96
N ILE A 941 22.67 -29.74 11.97
CA ILE A 941 21.39 -29.98 11.26
C ILE A 941 21.46 -29.95 9.73
N GLU A 942 22.33 -29.17 9.09
CA GLU A 942 22.31 -29.02 7.62
C GLU A 942 22.64 -30.33 6.90
N TRP A 943 23.56 -31.14 7.44
CA TRP A 943 23.93 -32.47 6.92
C TRP A 943 22.73 -33.41 6.74
N HIS A 944 21.74 -33.32 7.62
CA HIS A 944 20.56 -34.20 7.66
C HIS A 944 19.41 -33.75 6.76
N LYS A 945 19.47 -32.55 6.15
CA LYS A 945 18.44 -32.09 5.22
C LYS A 945 18.65 -32.71 3.84
N LEU A 946 17.57 -32.90 3.10
CA LEU A 946 17.60 -33.44 1.74
C LEU A 946 17.54 -32.28 0.74
N GLY A 947 18.34 -32.37 -0.30
CA GLY A 947 18.52 -31.34 -1.32
C GLY A 947 19.74 -31.68 -2.18
N ASP A 948 19.56 -31.55 -3.49
CA ASP A 948 20.56 -31.85 -4.50
C ASP A 948 21.38 -30.60 -4.87
N GLY A 949 22.65 -30.78 -5.23
CA GLY A 949 23.52 -29.71 -5.75
C GLY A 949 24.03 -28.67 -4.74
N VAL A 950 23.58 -28.70 -3.48
CA VAL A 950 24.00 -27.72 -2.44
C VAL A 950 25.17 -28.25 -1.60
N ASP A 951 26.22 -27.44 -1.46
CA ASP A 951 27.30 -27.68 -0.50
C ASP A 951 26.81 -27.44 0.93
N ARG A 952 26.60 -28.53 1.67
CA ARG A 952 26.09 -28.51 3.06
C ARG A 952 27.15 -28.07 4.07
N SER A 953 28.44 -28.21 3.75
CA SER A 953 29.53 -27.75 4.61
C SER A 953 29.55 -26.23 4.60
N ARG A 954 29.60 -25.65 3.40
CA ARG A 954 29.54 -24.20 3.20
C ARG A 954 28.27 -23.60 3.79
N LEU A 955 27.11 -24.21 3.56
CA LEU A 955 25.82 -23.69 4.07
C LEU A 955 25.70 -23.79 5.60
N ALA A 956 26.39 -24.72 6.24
CA ALA A 956 26.48 -24.79 7.70
C ALA A 956 27.37 -23.66 8.23
N GLU A 957 28.59 -23.53 7.70
CA GLU A 957 29.56 -22.47 8.03
C GLU A 957 28.97 -21.06 7.86
N GLU A 958 28.40 -20.75 6.69
CA GLU A 958 27.74 -19.47 6.41
C GLU A 958 26.60 -19.16 7.40
N ARG A 959 25.87 -20.18 7.89
CA ARG A 959 24.77 -19.98 8.84
C ARG A 959 25.25 -19.90 10.29
N THR A 960 26.31 -20.60 10.65
CA THR A 960 26.91 -20.53 11.99
C THR A 960 27.57 -19.16 12.18
N GLU A 961 28.29 -18.64 11.18
CA GLU A 961 28.92 -17.32 11.30
C GLU A 961 27.88 -16.18 11.40
N ILE A 962 26.74 -16.26 10.69
CA ILE A 962 25.64 -15.27 10.88
C ILE A 962 25.13 -15.27 12.33
N GLU A 963 24.92 -16.44 12.96
CA GLU A 963 24.51 -16.50 14.37
C GLU A 963 25.62 -16.00 15.32
N ARG A 964 26.89 -16.16 14.93
CA ARG A 964 28.07 -15.66 15.64
C ARG A 964 28.17 -14.14 15.55
N GLU A 965 28.17 -13.54 14.35
CA GLU A 965 28.18 -12.10 14.10
C GLU A 965 27.03 -11.37 14.83
N LEU A 966 25.81 -11.91 14.74
CA LEU A 966 24.63 -11.37 15.45
C LEU A 966 24.75 -11.46 16.96
N GLY A 967 25.51 -12.44 17.47
CA GLY A 967 25.82 -12.61 18.89
C GLY A 967 26.95 -11.70 19.38
N LEU A 968 28.01 -11.53 18.57
CA LEU A 968 29.14 -10.63 18.84
C LEU A 968 28.70 -9.17 19.03
N THR A 969 27.66 -8.78 18.29
CA THR A 969 27.08 -7.43 18.27
C THR A 969 25.89 -7.25 19.22
N ALA A 970 25.50 -8.28 19.98
CA ALA A 970 24.41 -8.21 20.95
C ALA A 970 24.89 -7.69 22.31
N HIS A 971 23.97 -7.21 23.15
CA HIS A 971 24.27 -7.10 24.59
C HIS A 971 24.49 -8.48 25.20
N ARG A 972 23.69 -9.47 24.77
CA ARG A 972 23.91 -10.87 25.10
C ARG A 972 23.24 -11.84 24.14
N VAL A 973 23.85 -13.02 24.02
CA VAL A 973 23.23 -14.19 23.39
C VAL A 973 22.40 -14.94 24.42
N VAL A 974 21.18 -15.32 24.04
CA VAL A 974 20.27 -16.16 24.84
C VAL A 974 20.08 -17.49 24.11
N ALA A 975 20.64 -18.56 24.66
CA ALA A 975 20.58 -19.89 24.09
C ALA A 975 19.40 -20.67 24.66
N VAL A 976 18.54 -21.19 23.76
CA VAL A 976 17.36 -21.97 24.14
C VAL A 976 17.77 -23.41 24.48
N GLY A 977 17.79 -23.74 25.77
CA GLY A 977 18.12 -25.07 26.28
C GLY A 977 19.61 -25.36 26.54
N PRO A 978 19.92 -26.46 27.27
CA PRO A 978 21.28 -26.87 27.60
C PRO A 978 22.18 -27.16 26.39
N ALA A 979 21.61 -27.69 25.30
CA ALA A 979 22.37 -28.05 24.10
C ALA A 979 22.98 -26.80 23.44
N LEU A 980 22.13 -25.81 23.11
CA LEU A 980 22.58 -24.55 22.52
C LEU A 980 23.44 -23.75 23.50
N LYS A 981 23.14 -23.78 24.81
CA LYS A 981 23.99 -23.14 25.83
C LYS A 981 25.42 -23.69 25.75
N ARG A 982 25.60 -25.01 25.74
CA ARG A 982 26.93 -25.62 25.58
C ARG A 982 27.57 -25.22 24.26
N ARG A 983 26.83 -25.27 23.14
CA ARG A 983 27.37 -24.96 21.81
C ARG A 983 27.87 -23.51 21.71
N PHE A 984 27.00 -22.54 21.97
CA PHE A 984 27.35 -21.12 21.82
C PHE A 984 28.31 -20.59 22.89
N THR A 985 28.47 -21.29 24.03
CA THR A 985 29.57 -20.98 24.97
C THR A 985 30.94 -21.34 24.39
N ASN A 986 31.01 -22.32 23.47
CA ASN A 986 32.24 -22.64 22.75
C ASN A 986 32.44 -21.70 21.53
N GLU A 987 31.40 -21.44 20.72
CA GLU A 987 31.49 -20.57 19.52
C GLU A 987 31.93 -19.13 19.82
N LEU A 988 31.69 -18.67 21.05
CA LEU A 988 31.99 -17.32 21.53
C LEU A 988 33.06 -17.30 22.63
N TRP A 989 33.78 -18.42 22.83
CA TRP A 989 34.79 -18.57 23.89
C TRP A 989 35.97 -17.58 23.73
N ASP A 990 36.43 -17.36 22.51
CA ASP A 990 37.57 -16.50 22.18
C ASP A 990 37.20 -15.03 21.96
N ALA A 991 35.90 -14.75 21.80
CA ALA A 991 35.36 -13.47 21.35
C ALA A 991 35.39 -12.34 22.41
N GLY A 992 35.63 -12.66 23.68
CA GLY A 992 35.64 -11.67 24.78
C GLY A 992 34.26 -11.07 25.13
N VAL A 993 33.18 -11.63 24.61
CA VAL A 993 31.79 -11.21 24.88
C VAL A 993 31.24 -11.83 26.17
N PRO A 994 30.15 -11.29 26.77
CA PRO A 994 29.51 -11.90 27.93
C PRO A 994 29.03 -13.32 27.64
N GLU A 995 29.30 -14.24 28.57
CA GLU A 995 28.92 -15.66 28.45
C GLU A 995 27.41 -15.81 28.14
N PRO A 996 27.01 -16.60 27.13
CA PRO A 996 25.61 -16.73 26.73
C PRO A 996 24.70 -17.19 27.87
N LEU A 997 23.52 -16.57 27.98
CA LEU A 997 22.50 -17.03 28.92
C LEU A 997 21.88 -18.34 28.43
N ARG A 998 21.45 -19.18 29.38
CA ARG A 998 20.58 -20.33 29.10
C ARG A 998 19.16 -19.97 29.47
N LEU A 999 18.24 -20.09 28.52
CA LEU A 999 16.81 -19.99 28.78
C LEU A 999 16.15 -21.32 28.46
N ASP A 1000 15.50 -21.92 29.46
CA ASP A 1000 14.73 -23.15 29.30
C ASP A 1000 13.23 -22.80 29.17
N PRO A 1001 12.56 -23.19 28.07
CA PRO A 1001 11.12 -23.06 27.90
C PRO A 1001 10.33 -23.72 29.04
N GLY A 1002 9.40 -22.97 29.66
CA GLY A 1002 8.70 -23.39 30.88
C GLY A 1002 7.56 -24.41 30.68
N PHE A 1003 7.21 -25.12 31.77
CA PHE A 1003 6.15 -26.14 31.79
C PHE A 1003 4.89 -25.69 32.56
N ASP A 1004 4.88 -24.46 33.06
CA ASP A 1004 3.71 -23.65 33.42
C ASP A 1004 3.18 -22.92 32.17
N ALA A 1005 2.09 -23.40 31.55
CA ALA A 1005 1.43 -22.63 30.49
C ALA A 1005 1.15 -21.18 30.97
N PRO A 1006 1.70 -20.13 30.32
CA PRO A 1006 1.70 -18.79 30.89
C PRO A 1006 0.26 -18.27 31.01
N ALA A 1007 -0.12 -17.89 32.23
CA ALA A 1007 -1.51 -17.65 32.59
C ALA A 1007 -2.11 -16.45 31.84
N SER A 1008 -3.18 -16.70 31.08
CA SER A 1008 -4.01 -15.64 30.52
C SER A 1008 -4.71 -14.88 31.64
N THR A 1009 -4.48 -13.56 31.72
CA THR A 1009 -5.00 -12.65 32.75
C THR A 1009 -6.49 -12.33 32.55
N GLY A 1010 -7.35 -13.35 32.72
CA GLY A 1010 -8.81 -13.17 32.63
C GLY A 1010 -9.59 -14.39 33.16
N PRO A 1011 -10.79 -14.19 33.73
CA PRO A 1011 -11.60 -15.29 34.26
C PRO A 1011 -12.22 -16.13 33.13
N ALA A 1012 -11.63 -17.30 32.89
CA ALA A 1012 -12.16 -18.39 32.07
C ALA A 1012 -12.68 -18.00 30.67
N ALA A 1013 -11.74 -17.89 29.70
CA ALA A 1013 -12.06 -17.85 28.28
C ALA A 1013 -12.93 -19.06 27.87
N ARG A 1014 -14.22 -18.81 27.60
CA ARG A 1014 -15.23 -19.85 27.44
C ARG A 1014 -14.93 -20.70 26.20
N GLY A 1015 -14.57 -21.97 26.40
CA GLY A 1015 -14.40 -22.97 25.33
C GLY A 1015 -12.96 -23.44 25.07
N VAL A 1016 -11.94 -22.85 25.70
CA VAL A 1016 -10.58 -23.39 25.64
C VAL A 1016 -10.43 -24.56 26.64
N PRO A 1017 -9.93 -25.74 26.24
CA PRO A 1017 -9.66 -26.84 27.17
C PRO A 1017 -8.63 -26.42 28.24
N ASN A 1018 -8.85 -26.81 29.50
CA ASN A 1018 -7.82 -26.64 30.52
C ASN A 1018 -6.63 -27.56 30.18
N VAL A 1019 -5.51 -26.96 29.74
CA VAL A 1019 -4.27 -27.64 29.35
C VAL A 1019 -3.72 -28.53 30.46
N PHE A 1020 -3.92 -28.15 31.74
CA PHE A 1020 -3.48 -28.90 32.91
C PHE A 1020 -4.47 -29.97 33.38
N ALA A 1021 -5.66 -30.09 32.77
CA ALA A 1021 -6.62 -31.13 33.13
C ALA A 1021 -5.98 -32.53 33.04
N ARG A 1022 -6.22 -33.38 34.05
CA ARG A 1022 -5.76 -34.77 34.04
C ARG A 1022 -6.43 -35.51 32.90
N ARG A 1023 -5.63 -35.94 31.93
CA ARG A 1023 -6.05 -36.73 30.76
C ARG A 1023 -6.24 -38.19 31.15
N ARG A 1024 -6.93 -38.92 30.27
CA ARG A 1024 -7.00 -40.39 30.24
C ARG A 1024 -6.62 -40.83 28.83
N PRO A 1025 -6.22 -42.09 28.62
CA PRO A 1025 -6.05 -42.63 27.28
C PRO A 1025 -7.31 -42.41 26.41
N PRO A 1026 -7.16 -42.18 25.09
CA PRO A 1026 -8.30 -42.15 24.17
C PRO A 1026 -9.12 -43.46 24.21
N PRO A 1027 -10.43 -43.43 23.92
CA PRO A 1027 -11.28 -44.63 23.91
C PRO A 1027 -10.75 -45.75 23.01
N ASP A 1028 -11.00 -46.99 23.40
CA ASP A 1028 -10.42 -48.18 22.77
C ASP A 1028 -10.88 -48.39 21.32
N GLY A 1029 -9.95 -48.91 20.51
CA GLY A 1029 -10.18 -49.30 19.11
C GLY A 1029 -9.25 -48.67 18.08
N LEU A 1030 -8.54 -47.57 18.40
CA LEU A 1030 -7.55 -46.96 17.50
C LEU A 1030 -6.39 -46.29 18.25
N HIS A 1031 -5.26 -46.97 18.34
CA HIS A 1031 -4.06 -46.42 19.01
C HIS A 1031 -3.35 -45.41 18.11
N LYS A 1032 -3.55 -44.11 18.37
CA LYS A 1032 -2.88 -43.03 17.64
C LYS A 1032 -1.48 -42.76 18.17
N VAL A 1033 -0.48 -42.97 17.31
CA VAL A 1033 0.87 -42.40 17.46
C VAL A 1033 0.93 -41.11 16.65
N LEU A 1034 1.24 -40.00 17.31
CA LEU A 1034 1.29 -38.66 16.71
C LEU A 1034 2.75 -38.22 16.50
N PHE A 1035 3.08 -37.88 15.26
CA PHE A 1035 4.26 -37.12 14.89
C PHE A 1035 3.86 -35.68 14.55
N VAL A 1036 4.60 -34.69 15.06
CA VAL A 1036 4.42 -33.27 14.67
C VAL A 1036 5.78 -32.70 14.30
N GLY A 1037 5.90 -32.16 13.09
CA GLY A 1037 7.13 -31.59 12.56
C GLY A 1037 7.09 -31.47 11.04
N ARG A 1038 8.01 -30.70 10.46
CA ARG A 1038 8.18 -30.60 9.01
C ARG A 1038 8.48 -31.99 8.45
N THR A 1039 7.58 -32.57 7.66
CA THR A 1039 7.77 -33.94 7.15
C THR A 1039 8.82 -34.00 6.03
N GLU A 1040 9.02 -32.90 5.31
CA GLU A 1040 10.06 -32.71 4.30
C GLU A 1040 11.51 -32.77 4.86
N ASP A 1041 11.71 -32.44 6.15
CA ASP A 1041 12.97 -32.62 6.89
C ASP A 1041 13.20 -34.11 7.25
N VAL A 1042 12.84 -35.04 6.35
CA VAL A 1042 12.65 -36.49 6.57
C VAL A 1042 13.66 -37.09 7.53
N ARG A 1043 14.96 -36.98 7.20
CA ARG A 1043 16.03 -37.58 8.01
C ARG A 1043 16.32 -36.78 9.28
N LEU A 1044 16.29 -35.45 9.23
CA LEU A 1044 16.55 -34.60 10.38
C LEU A 1044 15.50 -34.81 11.50
N LYS A 1045 14.22 -34.87 11.16
CA LYS A 1045 13.12 -35.11 12.12
C LYS A 1045 12.78 -36.58 12.35
N GLY A 1046 13.44 -37.51 11.65
CA GLY A 1046 13.25 -38.96 11.84
C GLY A 1046 11.89 -39.47 11.37
N VAL A 1047 11.31 -38.86 10.33
CA VAL A 1047 10.01 -39.24 9.76
C VAL A 1047 10.05 -40.68 9.24
N ASP A 1048 11.17 -41.05 8.62
CA ASP A 1048 11.51 -42.41 8.19
C ASP A 1048 11.57 -43.40 9.37
N LEU A 1049 12.17 -42.98 10.48
CA LEU A 1049 12.32 -43.76 11.71
C LEU A 1049 10.97 -43.95 12.42
N ALA A 1050 10.14 -42.90 12.54
CA ALA A 1050 8.77 -42.99 13.04
C ALA A 1050 7.93 -43.95 12.20
N ALA A 1051 7.95 -43.77 10.87
CA ALA A 1051 7.19 -44.61 9.94
C ALA A 1051 7.57 -46.09 10.09
N ARG A 1052 8.87 -46.40 10.04
CA ARG A 1052 9.37 -47.77 10.11
C ARG A 1052 9.11 -48.43 11.46
N ALA A 1053 9.32 -47.71 12.57
CA ALA A 1053 9.02 -48.21 13.90
C ALA A 1053 7.52 -48.50 14.08
N CYS A 1054 6.64 -47.59 13.64
CA CYS A 1054 5.19 -47.80 13.65
C CYS A 1054 4.75 -48.97 12.76
N GLY A 1055 5.41 -49.21 11.62
CA GLY A 1055 5.15 -50.38 10.77
C GLY A 1055 5.39 -51.70 11.53
N ILE A 1056 6.49 -51.80 12.27
CA ILE A 1056 6.83 -52.98 13.09
C ILE A 1056 5.84 -53.16 14.25
N VAL A 1057 5.48 -52.07 14.95
CA VAL A 1057 4.51 -52.12 16.06
C VAL A 1057 3.11 -52.51 15.57
N HIS A 1058 2.67 -51.98 14.42
CA HIS A 1058 1.42 -52.38 13.78
C HIS A 1058 1.44 -53.88 13.46
N GLU A 1059 2.49 -54.37 12.80
CA GLU A 1059 2.59 -55.79 12.44
C GLU A 1059 2.62 -56.70 13.69
N LEU A 1060 3.30 -56.28 14.76
CA LEU A 1060 3.31 -57.00 16.03
C LEU A 1060 1.89 -57.09 16.62
N ARG A 1061 1.22 -55.95 16.83
CA ARG A 1061 -0.10 -55.89 17.48
C ARG A 1061 -1.20 -56.55 16.67
N SER A 1062 -1.18 -56.41 15.34
CA SER A 1062 -2.12 -57.09 14.45
C SER A 1062 -1.96 -58.62 14.46
N ARG A 1063 -0.81 -59.16 14.92
CA ARG A 1063 -0.59 -60.60 15.13
C ARG A 1063 -0.90 -61.07 16.57
N THR A 1064 -0.71 -60.23 17.59
CA THR A 1064 -0.75 -60.66 19.01
C THR A 1064 -1.96 -60.20 19.79
N ALA A 1065 -2.53 -59.03 19.48
CA ALA A 1065 -3.61 -58.38 20.24
C ALA A 1065 -4.86 -58.09 19.39
N GLY A 1066 -4.71 -57.99 18.06
CA GLY A 1066 -5.80 -57.53 17.17
C GLY A 1066 -6.05 -56.02 17.24
N GLU A 1067 -5.12 -55.26 17.82
CA GLU A 1067 -5.23 -53.82 18.08
C GLU A 1067 -4.38 -52.98 17.09
N PRO A 1068 -4.91 -52.58 15.92
CA PRO A 1068 -4.14 -51.80 14.95
C PRO A 1068 -3.84 -50.39 15.46
N ILE A 1069 -2.65 -49.89 15.13
CA ILE A 1069 -2.25 -48.50 15.39
C ILE A 1069 -2.48 -47.61 14.15
N GLU A 1070 -2.77 -46.32 14.37
CA GLU A 1070 -2.73 -45.25 13.35
C GLU A 1070 -1.48 -44.39 13.57
N LEU A 1071 -0.67 -44.22 12.53
CA LEU A 1071 0.38 -43.20 12.50
C LEU A 1071 -0.21 -41.91 11.92
N PHE A 1072 -0.30 -40.87 12.74
CA PHE A 1072 -0.78 -39.57 12.34
C PHE A 1072 0.39 -38.57 12.30
N ALA A 1073 0.63 -37.94 11.17
CA ALA A 1073 1.73 -36.99 10.97
C ALA A 1073 1.19 -35.61 10.58
N ARG A 1074 1.49 -34.58 11.38
CA ARG A 1074 1.14 -33.18 11.08
C ARG A 1074 2.38 -32.35 10.78
N GLY A 1075 2.35 -31.64 9.67
CA GLY A 1075 3.41 -30.73 9.25
C GLY A 1075 3.98 -31.00 7.85
N ALA A 1076 3.20 -31.63 6.97
CA ALA A 1076 3.52 -31.62 5.54
C ALA A 1076 3.31 -30.21 4.94
N PRO A 1077 4.08 -29.83 3.91
CA PRO A 1077 3.73 -28.70 3.05
C PRO A 1077 2.35 -28.95 2.41
N PRO A 1078 1.44 -27.95 2.33
CA PRO A 1078 0.09 -28.15 1.81
C PRO A 1078 0.05 -28.76 0.41
N GLU A 1079 0.96 -28.33 -0.47
CA GLU A 1079 1.09 -28.75 -1.86
C GLU A 1079 1.75 -30.13 -2.04
N LYS A 1080 2.39 -30.67 -0.99
CA LYS A 1080 3.04 -32.00 -1.00
C LYS A 1080 2.34 -33.02 -0.09
N ALA A 1081 1.18 -32.70 0.46
CA ALA A 1081 0.52 -33.54 1.46
C ALA A 1081 0.29 -34.99 0.98
N ASP A 1082 -0.06 -35.19 -0.29
CA ASP A 1082 -0.28 -36.51 -0.89
C ASP A 1082 1.02 -37.25 -1.24
N GLU A 1083 2.06 -36.53 -1.65
CA GLU A 1083 3.42 -37.09 -1.83
C GLU A 1083 3.96 -37.62 -0.50
N GLN A 1084 3.86 -36.80 0.56
CA GLN A 1084 4.28 -37.14 1.91
C GLN A 1084 3.42 -38.28 2.50
N GLN A 1085 2.11 -38.32 2.20
CA GLN A 1085 1.22 -39.43 2.55
C GLN A 1085 1.68 -40.76 1.94
N GLN A 1086 2.18 -40.76 0.70
CA GLN A 1086 2.70 -41.95 0.06
C GLN A 1086 4.09 -42.34 0.59
N LEU A 1087 5.03 -41.40 0.66
CA LEU A 1087 6.40 -41.65 1.16
C LEU A 1087 6.41 -42.22 2.59
N ILE A 1088 5.57 -41.71 3.49
CA ILE A 1088 5.48 -42.18 4.88
C ILE A 1088 4.86 -43.58 4.97
N ARG A 1089 3.96 -43.95 4.04
CA ARG A 1089 3.48 -45.34 3.91
C ARG A 1089 4.60 -46.27 3.45
N ASP A 1090 5.37 -45.85 2.46
CA ASP A 1090 6.45 -46.67 1.91
C ASP A 1090 7.59 -46.88 2.91
N TRP A 1091 8.00 -45.85 3.66
CA TRP A 1091 8.99 -45.98 4.74
C TRP A 1091 8.53 -46.87 5.91
N SER A 1092 7.21 -47.01 6.13
CA SER A 1092 6.72 -47.99 7.11
C SER A 1092 7.07 -49.43 6.73
N GLY A 1093 7.09 -49.72 5.43
CA GLY A 1093 7.22 -51.08 4.89
C GLY A 1093 6.13 -52.04 5.39
N CYS A 1094 4.98 -51.52 5.82
CA CYS A 1094 3.84 -52.29 6.29
C CYS A 1094 2.54 -51.73 5.68
N PRO A 1095 2.06 -52.26 4.53
CA PRO A 1095 0.89 -51.72 3.83
C PRO A 1095 -0.43 -51.73 4.62
N GLY A 1096 -0.50 -52.49 5.73
CA GLY A 1096 -1.63 -52.45 6.67
C GLY A 1096 -1.61 -51.29 7.66
N LEU A 1097 -0.47 -50.60 7.84
CA LEU A 1097 -0.38 -49.44 8.73
C LEU A 1097 -1.23 -48.30 8.18
N ARG A 1098 -2.22 -47.88 8.97
CA ARG A 1098 -3.02 -46.70 8.66
C ARG A 1098 -2.18 -45.44 8.92
N VAL A 1099 -1.59 -44.89 7.87
CA VAL A 1099 -0.93 -43.58 7.86
C VAL A 1099 -1.93 -42.48 7.49
N VAL A 1100 -1.93 -41.39 8.26
CA VAL A 1100 -2.69 -40.16 8.00
C VAL A 1100 -1.77 -38.94 8.13
N VAL A 1101 -1.36 -38.39 6.99
CA VAL A 1101 -0.67 -37.11 6.89
C VAL A 1101 -1.69 -35.96 6.87
N ARG A 1102 -1.32 -34.85 7.51
CA ARG A 1102 -2.02 -33.57 7.41
C ARG A 1102 -1.02 -32.43 7.18
N PRO A 1103 -1.42 -31.41 6.38
CA PRO A 1103 -0.65 -30.17 6.27
C PRO A 1103 -0.32 -29.54 7.62
N TYR A 1104 0.67 -28.67 7.61
CA TYR A 1104 0.87 -27.71 8.69
C TYR A 1104 -0.41 -26.87 8.93
N SER A 1105 -0.56 -26.29 10.13
CA SER A 1105 -1.74 -25.53 10.52
C SER A 1105 -1.39 -24.40 11.47
N ALA A 1106 -1.72 -23.16 11.08
CA ALA A 1106 -1.64 -21.98 11.95
C ALA A 1106 -2.64 -22.01 13.11
N ASP A 1107 -3.80 -22.66 12.93
CA ASP A 1107 -4.85 -22.76 13.95
C ASP A 1107 -4.38 -23.65 15.13
N PRO A 1108 -4.17 -23.08 16.33
CA PRO A 1108 -3.64 -23.82 17.47
C PRO A 1108 -4.63 -24.88 17.98
N ARG A 1109 -5.93 -24.69 17.77
CA ARG A 1109 -6.99 -25.63 18.19
C ARG A 1109 -6.89 -26.94 17.44
N LYS A 1110 -6.40 -26.92 16.18
CA LYS A 1110 -6.19 -28.15 15.37
C LYS A 1110 -5.02 -28.97 15.91
N LEU A 1111 -3.90 -28.32 16.27
CA LEU A 1111 -2.76 -28.97 16.90
C LEU A 1111 -3.13 -29.53 18.28
N GLU A 1112 -3.81 -28.74 19.11
CA GLU A 1112 -4.31 -29.19 20.40
C GLU A 1112 -5.28 -30.36 20.27
N SER A 1113 -6.20 -30.33 19.30
CA SER A 1113 -7.16 -31.40 19.05
C SER A 1113 -6.49 -32.71 18.64
N ASP A 1114 -5.39 -32.65 17.87
CA ASP A 1114 -4.61 -33.85 17.53
C ASP A 1114 -3.79 -34.35 18.73
N MET A 1115 -3.20 -33.47 19.54
CA MET A 1115 -2.55 -33.87 20.81
C MET A 1115 -3.55 -34.42 21.85
N LEU A 1116 -4.81 -33.96 21.85
CA LEU A 1116 -5.91 -34.52 22.65
C LEU A 1116 -6.36 -35.93 22.19
N ARG A 1117 -6.09 -36.28 20.93
CA ARG A 1117 -6.45 -37.57 20.32
C ARG A 1117 -5.28 -38.54 20.24
N ALA A 1118 -4.07 -38.14 20.63
CA ALA A 1118 -2.89 -38.99 20.63
C ALA A 1118 -2.87 -39.90 21.87
N GLY A 1119 -2.56 -41.18 21.67
CA GLY A 1119 -2.17 -42.08 22.77
C GLY A 1119 -0.68 -41.95 23.10
N LEU A 1120 0.12 -41.51 22.13
CA LEU A 1120 1.57 -41.29 22.24
C LEU A 1120 2.02 -40.22 21.23
N VAL A 1121 2.95 -39.35 21.63
CA VAL A 1121 3.69 -38.45 20.74
C VAL A 1121 5.10 -39.00 20.52
N VAL A 1122 5.66 -38.86 19.31
CA VAL A 1122 7.04 -39.26 18.99
C VAL A 1122 7.83 -38.12 18.35
N MET A 1123 9.05 -37.89 18.84
CA MET A 1123 10.00 -36.91 18.32
C MET A 1123 11.38 -37.56 18.06
N PRO A 1124 11.50 -38.42 17.02
CA PRO A 1124 12.70 -39.21 16.72
C PRO A 1124 13.76 -38.43 15.92
N SER A 1125 13.89 -37.12 16.15
CA SER A 1125 14.85 -36.27 15.44
C SER A 1125 16.28 -36.79 15.59
N ARG A 1126 17.03 -36.86 14.50
CA ARG A 1126 18.47 -37.21 14.51
C ARG A 1126 19.33 -36.09 15.10
N SER A 1127 18.80 -34.86 15.10
CA SER A 1127 19.36 -33.70 15.79
C SER A 1127 18.22 -32.71 16.06
N GLU A 1128 18.12 -32.20 17.29
CA GLU A 1128 17.10 -31.24 17.70
C GLU A 1128 17.63 -30.25 18.74
N ALA A 1129 17.64 -28.95 18.42
CA ALA A 1129 18.22 -27.92 19.28
C ALA A 1129 17.55 -27.83 20.67
N PHE A 1130 16.22 -27.94 20.72
CA PHE A 1130 15.46 -28.10 21.95
C PHE A 1130 14.45 -29.25 21.83
N GLY A 1131 13.29 -29.01 21.19
CA GLY A 1131 12.22 -30.00 21.05
C GLY A 1131 10.88 -29.53 21.60
N LEU A 1132 10.40 -28.35 21.17
CA LEU A 1132 9.17 -27.72 21.68
C LEU A 1132 7.93 -28.64 21.57
N VAL A 1133 7.85 -29.50 20.56
CA VAL A 1133 6.77 -30.50 20.41
C VAL A 1133 6.70 -31.48 21.59
N GLY A 1134 7.85 -31.89 22.13
CA GLY A 1134 7.91 -32.75 23.30
C GLY A 1134 7.47 -32.03 24.58
N GLN A 1135 7.91 -30.78 24.75
CA GLN A 1135 7.47 -29.89 25.83
C GLN A 1135 5.94 -29.66 25.76
N GLU A 1136 5.39 -29.40 24.57
CA GLU A 1136 3.96 -29.20 24.32
C GLU A 1136 3.11 -30.45 24.62
N ALA A 1137 3.66 -31.65 24.46
CA ALA A 1137 3.03 -32.92 24.86
C ALA A 1137 3.06 -33.11 26.38
N ILE A 1138 4.20 -32.85 27.02
CA ILE A 1138 4.38 -32.91 28.48
C ILE A 1138 3.45 -31.91 29.18
N LEU A 1139 3.44 -30.64 28.76
CA LEU A 1139 2.51 -29.59 29.19
C LEU A 1139 1.04 -30.05 29.21
N ARG A 1140 0.68 -30.90 28.25
CA ARG A 1140 -0.66 -31.43 28.06
C ARG A 1140 -0.93 -32.75 28.78
N GLY A 1141 0.05 -33.36 29.45
CA GLY A 1141 -0.12 -34.68 30.08
C GLY A 1141 -0.24 -35.84 29.08
N VAL A 1142 0.33 -35.70 27.87
CA VAL A 1142 0.28 -36.71 26.80
C VAL A 1142 1.62 -37.47 26.78
N PRO A 1143 1.62 -38.82 26.84
CA PRO A 1143 2.85 -39.62 26.73
C PRO A 1143 3.69 -39.22 25.52
N VAL A 1144 5.01 -39.09 25.69
CA VAL A 1144 5.94 -38.72 24.63
C VAL A 1144 7.24 -39.51 24.70
N LEU A 1145 7.76 -39.87 23.53
CA LEU A 1145 9.12 -40.39 23.35
C LEU A 1145 9.95 -39.39 22.55
N VAL A 1146 11.06 -38.93 23.14
CA VAL A 1146 11.98 -37.95 22.54
C VAL A 1146 13.35 -38.59 22.23
N SER A 1147 13.95 -38.19 21.12
CA SER A 1147 15.34 -38.53 20.80
C SER A 1147 16.30 -38.01 21.87
N ASP A 1148 17.31 -38.80 22.22
CA ASP A 1148 18.39 -38.38 23.10
C ASP A 1148 19.31 -37.31 22.47
N GLN A 1149 19.27 -37.18 21.14
CA GLN A 1149 19.88 -36.09 20.35
C GLN A 1149 19.05 -34.80 20.40
N SER A 1150 18.46 -34.48 21.56
CA SER A 1150 17.65 -33.28 21.75
C SER A 1150 18.04 -32.47 23.00
N GLY A 1151 17.90 -31.14 22.91
CA GLY A 1151 18.07 -30.25 24.08
C GLY A 1151 17.04 -30.50 25.19
N LEU A 1152 15.83 -30.92 24.83
CA LEU A 1152 14.80 -31.35 25.78
C LEU A 1152 15.21 -32.64 26.50
N ALA A 1153 15.79 -33.64 25.82
CA ALA A 1153 16.29 -34.85 26.49
C ALA A 1153 17.43 -34.54 27.48
N GLN A 1154 18.26 -33.53 27.19
CA GLN A 1154 19.27 -33.03 28.14
C GLN A 1154 18.62 -32.37 29.36
N LEU A 1155 17.66 -31.46 29.16
CA LEU A 1155 16.90 -30.81 30.24
C LEU A 1155 16.14 -31.84 31.12
N LEU A 1156 15.48 -32.82 30.50
CA LEU A 1156 14.77 -33.88 31.22
C LEU A 1156 15.73 -34.72 32.09
N ARG A 1157 16.96 -35.01 31.63
CA ARG A 1157 17.98 -35.71 32.42
C ARG A 1157 18.47 -34.89 33.62
N GLU A 1158 18.57 -33.57 33.49
CA GLU A 1158 18.94 -32.69 34.59
C GLU A 1158 17.83 -32.64 35.67
N GLU A 1159 16.58 -32.41 35.25
CA GLU A 1159 15.42 -32.21 36.13
C GLU A 1159 14.84 -33.52 36.72
N LEU A 1160 14.74 -34.57 35.90
CA LEU A 1160 14.10 -35.84 36.24
C LEU A 1160 15.11 -36.95 36.60
N ARG A 1161 16.38 -36.80 36.23
CA ARG A 1161 17.43 -37.83 36.42
C ARG A 1161 17.02 -39.15 35.75
N SER A 1162 17.11 -40.28 36.45
CA SER A 1162 16.77 -41.61 35.91
C SER A 1162 15.29 -41.78 35.50
N GLU A 1163 14.39 -40.91 35.96
CA GLU A 1163 13.00 -40.91 35.45
C GLU A 1163 12.93 -40.46 33.98
N ALA A 1164 13.92 -39.70 33.50
CA ALA A 1164 13.99 -39.24 32.10
C ALA A 1164 14.15 -40.38 31.09
N ASP A 1165 14.77 -41.50 31.48
CA ASP A 1165 14.99 -42.66 30.59
C ASP A 1165 13.66 -43.36 30.20
N HIS A 1166 12.57 -43.05 30.90
CA HIS A 1166 11.21 -43.43 30.51
C HIS A 1166 10.65 -42.62 29.34
N LEU A 1167 11.16 -41.40 29.08
CA LEU A 1167 10.76 -40.52 28.00
C LEU A 1167 11.78 -40.49 26.85
N ILE A 1168 13.04 -40.78 27.13
CA ILE A 1168 14.14 -40.66 26.17
C ILE A 1168 14.39 -42.00 25.46
N VAL A 1169 14.69 -41.93 24.17
CA VAL A 1169 15.05 -43.05 23.31
C VAL A 1169 16.30 -42.70 22.51
N PRO A 1170 17.33 -43.56 22.44
CA PRO A 1170 18.54 -43.25 21.70
C PRO A 1170 18.29 -43.14 20.19
N VAL A 1171 19.11 -42.33 19.53
CA VAL A 1171 19.29 -42.33 18.07
C VAL A 1171 20.79 -42.40 17.78
N THR A 1172 21.25 -43.57 17.34
CA THR A 1172 22.67 -43.94 17.17
C THR A 1172 23.19 -43.69 15.77
N GLY A 1173 22.30 -43.59 14.77
CA GLY A 1173 22.65 -43.52 13.36
C GLY A 1173 22.60 -44.87 12.64
N ASP A 1174 22.63 -45.99 13.35
CA ASP A 1174 22.24 -47.28 12.79
C ASP A 1174 20.70 -47.32 12.67
N PHE A 1175 20.21 -47.09 11.46
CA PHE A 1175 18.78 -47.04 11.19
C PHE A 1175 18.04 -48.35 11.53
N ALA A 1176 18.70 -49.51 11.50
CA ALA A 1176 18.06 -50.78 11.81
C ALA A 1176 17.95 -51.00 13.33
N GLU A 1177 19.01 -50.69 14.08
CA GLU A 1177 18.99 -50.74 15.55
C GLU A 1177 18.09 -49.64 16.14
N ASP A 1178 18.20 -48.41 15.65
CA ASP A 1178 17.33 -47.30 16.05
C ASP A 1178 15.85 -47.66 15.80
N THR A 1179 15.52 -48.19 14.61
CA THR A 1179 14.17 -48.70 14.29
C THR A 1179 13.70 -49.74 15.30
N ARG A 1180 14.56 -50.71 15.66
CA ARG A 1180 14.22 -51.80 16.60
C ARG A 1180 13.97 -51.26 18.01
N VAL A 1181 14.79 -50.33 18.47
CA VAL A 1181 14.68 -49.72 19.80
C VAL A 1181 13.45 -48.81 19.87
N TRP A 1182 13.22 -47.95 18.87
CA TRP A 1182 12.03 -47.10 18.80
C TRP A 1182 10.73 -47.91 18.73
N ALA A 1183 10.68 -48.98 17.93
CA ALA A 1183 9.52 -49.88 17.89
C ALA A 1183 9.24 -50.50 19.28
N ALA A 1184 10.27 -51.01 19.97
CA ALA A 1184 10.12 -51.59 21.30
C ALA A 1184 9.67 -50.56 22.36
N ARG A 1185 10.10 -49.30 22.25
CA ARG A 1185 9.70 -48.23 23.18
C ARG A 1185 8.29 -47.73 22.90
N ILE A 1186 7.89 -47.59 21.63
CA ILE A 1186 6.51 -47.27 21.22
C ILE A 1186 5.56 -48.38 21.71
N GLU A 1187 5.87 -49.65 21.45
CA GLU A 1187 5.06 -50.78 21.92
C GLU A 1187 4.88 -50.75 23.43
N LYS A 1188 5.97 -50.60 24.21
CA LYS A 1188 5.88 -50.51 25.67
C LYS A 1188 4.89 -49.41 26.12
N CYS A 1189 4.95 -48.23 25.51
CA CYS A 1189 4.06 -47.13 25.88
C CYS A 1189 2.60 -47.38 25.46
N LEU A 1190 2.35 -48.04 24.32
CA LEU A 1190 0.99 -48.44 23.89
C LEU A 1190 0.45 -49.65 24.66
N SER A 1191 1.31 -50.47 25.28
CA SER A 1191 0.91 -51.57 26.17
C SER A 1191 0.54 -51.07 27.58
N ALA A 1192 1.18 -50.02 28.08
CA ALA A 1192 1.01 -49.51 29.45
C ALA A 1192 0.31 -48.13 29.52
N ARG A 1193 -0.65 -47.86 28.62
CA ARG A 1193 -1.22 -46.52 28.38
C ARG A 1193 -1.57 -45.75 29.66
N ASP A 1194 -2.38 -46.32 30.55
CA ASP A 1194 -2.81 -45.65 31.78
C ASP A 1194 -1.62 -45.30 32.69
N GLU A 1195 -0.63 -46.19 32.84
CA GLU A 1195 0.59 -45.93 33.60
C GLU A 1195 1.46 -44.83 32.97
N GLU A 1196 1.54 -44.76 31.64
CA GLU A 1196 2.30 -43.73 30.93
C GLU A 1196 1.60 -42.36 30.99
N PHE A 1197 0.27 -42.31 30.92
CA PHE A 1197 -0.50 -41.08 31.15
C PHE A 1197 -0.36 -40.60 32.60
N GLU A 1198 -0.47 -41.48 33.60
CA GLU A 1198 -0.22 -41.14 35.01
C GLU A 1198 1.22 -40.65 35.24
N ARG A 1199 2.22 -41.33 34.66
CA ARG A 1199 3.62 -40.89 34.69
C ARG A 1199 3.77 -39.51 34.07
N MET A 1200 3.10 -39.23 32.94
CA MET A 1200 3.21 -37.93 32.28
C MET A 1200 2.62 -36.80 33.11
N HIS A 1201 1.53 -37.02 33.85
CA HIS A 1201 1.04 -36.03 34.82
C HIS A 1201 2.10 -35.75 35.90
N SER A 1202 2.69 -36.79 36.50
CA SER A 1202 3.76 -36.62 37.51
C SER A 1202 4.97 -35.87 36.97
N VAL A 1203 5.37 -36.14 35.73
CA VAL A 1203 6.49 -35.47 35.05
C VAL A 1203 6.17 -34.00 34.76
N ARG A 1204 4.99 -33.73 34.21
CA ARG A 1204 4.49 -32.37 33.95
C ARG A 1204 4.43 -31.55 35.24
N ASP A 1205 3.78 -32.07 36.27
CA ASP A 1205 3.51 -31.34 37.51
C ASP A 1205 4.82 -31.03 38.26
N ARG A 1206 5.84 -31.90 38.15
CA ARG A 1206 7.20 -31.65 38.63
C ARG A 1206 7.93 -30.57 37.82
N LEU A 1207 7.93 -30.68 36.49
CA LEU A 1207 8.61 -29.71 35.63
C LEU A 1207 7.97 -28.32 35.68
N ALA A 1208 6.65 -28.24 35.82
CA ALA A 1208 5.91 -26.98 35.99
C ALA A 1208 6.23 -26.28 37.33
N ALA A 1209 6.80 -26.99 38.30
CA ALA A 1209 7.25 -26.42 39.56
C ALA A 1209 8.72 -25.95 39.55
N SER A 1210 9.58 -26.51 38.69
CA SER A 1210 11.01 -26.18 38.63
C SER A 1210 11.42 -25.32 37.43
N VAL A 1211 10.92 -25.63 36.23
CA VAL A 1211 11.27 -24.96 34.97
C VAL A 1211 10.08 -24.14 34.47
N THR A 1212 10.11 -22.83 34.75
CA THR A 1212 8.96 -21.94 34.55
C THR A 1212 9.20 -20.80 33.56
N TRP A 1213 8.18 -20.44 32.80
CA TRP A 1213 8.12 -19.23 31.98
C TRP A 1213 8.24 -17.98 32.84
N ALA A 1214 7.73 -18.01 34.08
CA ALA A 1214 7.98 -16.96 35.07
C ALA A 1214 9.46 -16.85 35.49
N ALA A 1215 10.26 -17.92 35.43
CA ALA A 1215 11.72 -17.84 35.58
C ALA A 1215 12.40 -17.34 34.29
N ALA A 1216 11.99 -17.85 33.12
CA ALA A 1216 12.51 -17.43 31.81
C ALA A 1216 12.30 -15.92 31.56
N ALA A 1217 11.11 -15.38 31.86
CA ALA A 1217 10.81 -13.96 31.74
C ALA A 1217 11.66 -13.11 32.70
N ARG A 1218 11.82 -13.52 33.96
CA ARG A 1218 12.69 -12.82 34.93
C ARG A 1218 14.15 -12.82 34.50
N LEU A 1219 14.65 -13.91 33.89
CA LEU A 1219 16.00 -13.97 33.34
C LEU A 1219 16.20 -12.94 32.22
N VAL A 1220 15.23 -12.81 31.31
CA VAL A 1220 15.28 -11.84 30.19
C VAL A 1220 15.19 -10.40 30.68
N LEU A 1221 14.24 -10.12 31.57
CA LEU A 1221 14.01 -8.76 32.10
C LEU A 1221 15.16 -8.28 33.01
N ALA A 1222 15.92 -9.19 33.64
CA ALA A 1222 17.09 -8.84 34.43
C ALA A 1222 18.26 -8.24 33.62
N GLU A 1223 18.31 -8.48 32.31
CA GLU A 1223 19.33 -7.88 31.43
C GLU A 1223 18.95 -6.45 30.97
N ALA A 1224 17.82 -5.90 31.39
CA ALA A 1224 17.46 -4.50 31.11
C ALA A 1224 18.42 -3.49 31.79
N PRO A 1225 18.55 -2.24 31.28
CA PRO A 1225 19.31 -1.21 31.97
C PRO A 1225 18.67 -0.86 33.32
N SER A 1226 19.49 -0.76 34.36
CA SER A 1226 19.05 -0.28 35.67
C SER A 1226 18.75 1.21 35.61
N ARG A 1227 17.46 1.58 35.52
CA ARG A 1227 17.01 2.98 35.64
C ARG A 1227 17.45 3.52 37.01
N GLN A 1228 18.22 4.61 37.01
CA GLN A 1228 18.49 5.37 38.24
C GLN A 1228 17.18 6.01 38.71
N ARG A 1229 16.94 5.97 40.01
CA ARG A 1229 15.85 6.68 40.69
C ARG A 1229 16.32 8.05 41.15
#